data_AF-A0A812P110-F1
#
_entry.id   AF-A0A812P110-F1
#
_cell.length_a   1.000
_cell.length_b   1.000
_cell.length_c   1.000
_cell.angle_alpha   90.00
_cell.angle_beta   90.00
_cell.angle_gamma   90.00
#
_symmetry.space_group_name_H-M   'P 1'
#
loop_
_entity.id
_entity.type
_entity.pdbx_description
1 polymer ?
#
loop_
_entity_poly.entity_id
_entity_poly.type
_entity_poly.pdbx_seq_one_letter_code
_entity_poly.pdbx_strand_id
1 'polypeptide(L)'
;MNPNKSQAQAPEAQPGPNPKHGTPRGLVCSPLHGAALRGDATVLEALLAAGGDLFAEAEASAVDGEGETLAHTLMGLHALHVLVAKDIYSEEVYRLLMRRGLRLSSCCLQRRGGEIPGLLLPRLLGNQHATEERLDVLLREEVQLIIRSAGLAHELNEFLEVVSALRRDHDVAYRCASDIDFPIAEPDPESSQSSGRNEEPPTALLFAAQAGRCEAVRLLLYAGADATRSMRRVLAMDDRRMMVLQAQAVQLAVLRSDLVMVEQLLFFDISPDLTCSAKVFDSGGDADQEPLEEWTGLSLLHLVVLSRSFDLVEPLQQMGCRLEAMAQQRLPDGTTTQVTPLHLAVLMEDAKGCTRCIDCGAEVTDTIREAALQRRPLREMFGGSSPIGLQDWVEAILQGAEALQALLEQRTDLNKAFAWPTSGEEAKELLEGKPLSSPATTERLVEAFCGGRTAFEGIRPVHLAVILDQMWALQALLKAGAKLEGFVTEVLLDPMENPKLCGLEMDLALLCVRCASLEMLRDLRDEGLLPDVNYAAALTPDITPPFFPWKVEERTLTDPLWAWEGLAPLHLALLLGRSDVALLLVRLGANLLQPVDHVAIEAPWHYSVTDNCFRGLTPLHLCSLLDQKATASALLGEASGDVLFVFPGEKRAPQYKEMLGAVCRHVWATLDSKKGSDEEEPWLWRDVTPLHLALLYKSYVTAEALIEASTPDTLDILCSCKEPQCQQFRSALHL
;
A
#
# COMPACT_ATOMS: atom_id res chain seq x y z
N MET A 1 -50.88 -23.80 78.58
CA MET A 1 -50.20 -24.91 79.27
C MET A 1 -48.70 -24.71 79.12
N ASN A 2 -48.03 -24.31 80.19
CA ASN A 2 -46.57 -24.39 80.42
C ASN A 2 -46.18 -25.85 80.79
N PRO A 3 -44.90 -26.27 81.05
CA PRO A 3 -43.59 -25.57 81.10
C PRO A 3 -42.42 -26.37 80.41
N ASN A 4 -41.18 -25.89 80.23
CA ASN A 4 -40.03 -25.90 81.17
C ASN A 4 -38.81 -25.26 80.44
N LYS A 5 -38.22 -24.16 80.92
CA LYS A 5 -37.11 -24.04 81.90
C LYS A 5 -35.80 -24.78 81.53
N SER A 6 -34.77 -24.01 81.17
CA SER A 6 -33.48 -24.05 81.90
C SER A 6 -32.75 -22.71 81.76
N GLN A 7 -32.34 -22.18 82.91
CA GLN A 7 -31.47 -21.02 83.08
C GLN A 7 -30.01 -21.48 82.96
N ALA A 8 -29.16 -20.68 82.33
CA ALA A 8 -27.74 -20.65 82.60
C ALA A 8 -27.27 -19.19 82.58
N GLN A 9 -26.86 -18.71 83.76
CA GLN A 9 -26.12 -17.47 83.95
C GLN A 9 -24.70 -17.65 83.38
N ALA A 10 -24.21 -16.62 82.69
CA ALA A 10 -22.80 -16.45 82.35
C ALA A 10 -22.42 -14.96 82.59
N PRO A 11 -21.16 -14.67 82.92
CA PRO A 11 -20.79 -13.67 83.91
C PRO A 11 -20.66 -12.25 83.33
N GLU A 12 -20.89 -11.25 84.19
CA GLU A 12 -20.43 -9.88 84.01
C GLU A 12 -18.91 -9.89 83.82
N ALA A 13 -18.47 -9.61 82.58
CA ALA A 13 -17.09 -9.31 82.28
C ALA A 13 -16.81 -7.83 82.59
N GLN A 14 -15.78 -7.62 83.41
CA GLN A 14 -15.20 -6.32 83.73
C GLN A 14 -14.75 -5.57 82.46
N PRO A 15 -14.82 -4.23 82.43
CA PRO A 15 -14.25 -3.46 81.33
C PRO A 15 -12.72 -3.61 81.33
N GLY A 16 -12.21 -4.32 80.32
CA GLY A 16 -10.78 -4.38 80.01
C GLY A 16 -10.22 -3.02 79.59
N PRO A 17 -8.89 -2.86 79.59
CA PRO A 17 -8.24 -1.56 79.52
C PRO A 17 -8.47 -0.89 78.16
N ASN A 18 -8.83 0.39 78.21
CA ASN A 18 -8.81 1.31 77.06
C ASN A 18 -7.51 1.12 76.26
N PRO A 19 -7.57 0.86 74.94
CA PRO A 19 -6.41 1.10 74.09
C PRO A 19 -6.18 2.61 74.07
N LYS A 20 -5.03 3.04 74.61
CA LYS A 20 -4.54 4.41 74.46
C LYS A 20 -4.19 4.68 73.00
N HIS A 21 -5.18 4.85 72.14
CA HIS A 21 -5.00 5.60 70.89
C HIS A 21 -5.24 7.08 71.22
N GLY A 22 -4.23 7.72 71.80
CA GLY A 22 -4.19 9.17 71.83
C GLY A 22 -4.18 9.65 70.39
N THR A 23 -5.24 10.35 69.96
CA THR A 23 -5.21 11.08 68.70
C THR A 23 -4.02 12.05 68.77
N PRO A 24 -3.04 11.95 67.86
CA PRO A 24 -1.90 12.84 67.88
C PRO A 24 -2.41 14.27 67.69
N ARG A 25 -2.23 15.11 68.72
CA ARG A 25 -2.56 16.53 68.64
C ARG A 25 -1.66 17.17 67.58
N GLY A 26 -2.24 17.69 66.50
CA GLY A 26 -1.63 18.77 65.72
C GLY A 26 -1.45 18.60 64.21
N LEU A 27 -1.86 17.50 63.56
CA LEU A 27 -1.89 17.44 62.07
C LEU A 27 -3.26 17.88 61.55
N VAL A 28 -3.30 18.91 60.71
CA VAL A 28 -4.47 19.19 59.86
C VAL A 28 -4.34 18.27 58.64
N CYS A 29 -5.14 17.21 58.59
CA CYS A 29 -5.10 16.17 57.55
C CYS A 29 -6.41 16.14 56.77
N SER A 30 -6.33 15.99 55.45
CA SER A 30 -7.48 15.56 54.64
C SER A 30 -7.83 14.09 54.91
N PRO A 31 -9.03 13.61 54.53
CA PRO A 31 -9.39 12.19 54.62
C PRO A 31 -8.40 11.27 53.90
N LEU A 32 -7.80 11.73 52.80
CA LEU A 32 -6.79 10.99 52.04
C LEU A 32 -5.52 10.75 52.87
N HIS A 33 -5.03 11.76 53.60
CA HIS A 33 -3.91 11.61 54.53
C HIS A 33 -4.23 10.63 55.65
N GLY A 34 -5.45 10.71 56.20
CA GLY A 34 -5.88 9.79 57.27
C GLY A 34 -5.94 8.34 56.83
N ALA A 35 -6.42 8.08 55.60
CA ALA A 35 -6.46 6.75 55.01
C ALA A 35 -5.04 6.22 54.72
N ALA A 36 -4.17 7.06 54.13
CA ALA A 36 -2.77 6.71 53.88
C ALA A 36 -2.03 6.34 55.18
N LEU A 37 -2.14 7.17 56.22
CA LEU A 37 -1.51 6.94 57.53
C LEU A 37 -1.95 5.64 58.21
N ARG A 38 -3.17 5.15 57.92
CA ARG A 38 -3.65 3.87 58.44
C ARG A 38 -3.20 2.66 57.63
N GLY A 39 -2.57 2.89 56.48
CA GLY A 39 -2.18 1.82 55.54
C GLY A 39 -3.37 1.13 54.86
N ASP A 40 -4.57 1.74 54.87
CA ASP A 40 -5.78 1.13 54.32
C ASP A 40 -5.91 1.44 52.82
N ALA A 41 -5.29 0.60 51.99
CA ALA A 41 -5.32 0.75 50.54
C ALA A 41 -6.75 0.77 49.98
N THR A 42 -7.66 -0.04 50.54
CA THR A 42 -9.05 -0.13 50.06
C THR A 42 -9.82 1.18 50.26
N VAL A 43 -9.67 1.81 51.42
CA VAL A 43 -10.28 3.12 51.70
C VAL A 43 -9.62 4.20 50.87
N LEU A 44 -8.30 4.13 50.67
CA LEU A 44 -7.58 5.07 49.83
C LEU A 44 -8.05 5.00 48.36
N GLU A 45 -8.21 3.80 47.80
CA GLU A 45 -8.76 3.59 46.46
C GLU A 45 -10.17 4.16 46.34
N ALA A 46 -11.04 3.91 47.33
CA ALA A 46 -12.40 4.43 47.33
C ALA A 46 -12.43 5.97 47.37
N LEU A 47 -11.57 6.60 48.18
CA LEU A 47 -11.45 8.06 48.25
C LEU A 47 -10.93 8.66 46.94
N LEU A 48 -9.94 8.02 46.31
CA LEU A 48 -9.40 8.44 45.01
C LEU A 48 -10.41 8.23 43.88
N ALA A 49 -11.20 7.16 43.92
CA ALA A 49 -12.30 6.92 42.98
C ALA A 49 -13.44 7.94 43.14
N ALA A 50 -13.67 8.45 44.36
CA ALA A 50 -14.65 9.48 44.64
C ALA A 50 -14.19 10.91 44.27
N GLY A 51 -13.02 11.06 43.62
CA GLY A 51 -12.47 12.37 43.25
C GLY A 51 -11.88 13.15 44.41
N GLY A 52 -11.40 12.47 45.45
CA GLY A 52 -10.64 13.11 46.53
C GLY A 52 -9.45 13.88 45.97
N ASP A 53 -9.21 15.07 46.51
CA ASP A 53 -8.08 15.91 46.10
C ASP A 53 -6.76 15.24 46.48
N LEU A 54 -6.05 14.79 45.45
CA LEU A 54 -4.78 14.09 45.55
C LEU A 54 -3.66 15.00 46.08
N PHE A 55 -3.74 16.29 45.76
CA PHE A 55 -2.74 17.30 46.11
C PHE A 55 -3.14 18.11 47.35
N ALA A 56 -4.13 17.63 48.10
CA ALA A 56 -4.47 18.24 49.38
C ALA A 56 -3.21 18.34 50.24
N GLU A 57 -2.95 19.53 50.78
CA GLU A 57 -1.77 19.82 51.57
C GLU A 57 -2.06 19.64 53.06
N ALA A 58 -1.13 19.02 53.79
CA ALA A 58 -1.11 18.95 55.24
C ALA A 58 0.04 19.78 55.82
N GLU A 59 -0.16 20.27 57.04
CA GLU A 59 0.90 20.82 57.89
C GLU A 59 1.29 19.78 58.94
N ALA A 60 2.56 19.40 58.99
CA ALA A 60 3.10 18.51 60.01
C ALA A 60 4.15 19.23 60.86
N SER A 61 3.92 19.23 62.17
CA SER A 61 4.98 19.49 63.13
C SER A 61 5.65 18.16 63.46
N ALA A 62 6.95 18.04 63.19
CA ALA A 62 7.76 17.00 63.81
C ALA A 62 7.75 17.26 65.33
N VAL A 63 7.27 16.31 66.12
CA VAL A 63 7.34 16.35 67.58
C VAL A 63 7.98 15.04 67.99
N ASP A 64 9.21 15.12 68.48
CA ASP A 64 9.90 13.95 69.00
C ASP A 64 9.27 13.50 70.32
N GLY A 65 9.19 12.18 70.45
CA GLY A 65 9.14 11.54 71.75
C GLY A 65 10.41 11.91 72.51
N GLU A 66 10.22 12.66 73.58
CA GLU A 66 11.21 12.93 74.64
C GLU A 66 12.43 13.79 74.26
N GLY A 67 12.21 15.08 74.00
CA GLY A 67 13.01 16.11 74.69
C GLY A 67 13.84 17.09 73.87
N GLU A 68 14.08 16.87 72.57
CA GLU A 68 14.74 17.86 71.71
C GLU A 68 13.84 18.20 70.52
N THR A 69 13.36 19.45 70.47
CA THR A 69 12.51 19.93 69.38
C THR A 69 13.32 20.07 68.10
N LEU A 70 13.20 19.12 67.16
CA LEU A 70 13.51 19.37 65.76
C LEU A 70 12.68 20.58 65.27
N ALA A 71 13.37 21.66 64.88
CA ALA A 71 12.80 22.99 64.64
C ALA A 71 12.06 23.16 63.28
N HIS A 72 11.60 22.06 62.67
CA HIS A 72 11.14 22.05 61.29
C HIS A 72 9.64 21.78 61.21
N THR A 73 8.85 22.86 61.17
CA THR A 73 7.45 22.78 60.72
C THR A 73 7.44 22.68 59.20
N LEU A 74 6.89 21.57 58.69
CA LEU A 74 6.74 21.31 57.26
C LEU A 74 5.29 21.61 56.85
N MET A 75 5.16 22.34 55.74
CA MET A 75 3.91 22.74 55.10
C MET A 75 3.87 22.17 53.68
N GLY A 76 2.69 22.05 53.08
CA GLY A 76 2.57 21.54 51.71
C GLY A 76 2.83 20.03 51.60
N LEU A 77 2.66 19.26 52.67
CA LEU A 77 2.89 17.82 52.61
C LEU A 77 1.65 17.14 52.03
N HIS A 78 1.74 16.57 50.84
CA HIS A 78 0.71 15.67 50.34
C HIS A 78 0.81 14.28 51.01
N ALA A 79 -0.12 13.38 50.70
CA ALA A 79 -0.22 12.05 51.32
C ALA A 79 1.10 11.25 51.34
N LEU A 80 1.87 11.20 50.24
CA LEU A 80 3.18 10.50 50.21
C LEU A 80 4.21 11.12 51.19
N HIS A 81 4.37 12.44 51.20
CA HIS A 81 5.25 13.13 52.14
C HIS A 81 4.87 12.89 53.60
N VAL A 82 3.56 12.82 53.90
CA VAL A 82 3.08 12.52 55.25
C VAL A 82 3.44 11.10 55.69
N LEU A 83 3.39 10.11 54.79
CA LEU A 83 3.82 8.74 55.07
C LEU A 83 5.31 8.69 55.44
N VAL A 84 6.16 9.35 54.63
CA VAL A 84 7.59 9.48 54.91
C VAL A 84 7.84 10.20 56.22
N ALA A 85 7.12 11.30 56.47
CA ALA A 85 7.30 12.10 57.67
C ALA A 85 6.85 11.41 58.97
N LYS A 86 6.03 10.35 58.86
CA LYS A 86 5.57 9.54 60.00
C LYS A 86 6.25 8.20 60.11
N ASP A 87 7.29 7.95 59.30
CA ASP A 87 8.00 6.68 59.31
C ASP A 87 7.09 5.48 59.04
N ILE A 88 6.11 5.66 58.14
CA ILE A 88 5.17 4.63 57.71
C ILE A 88 5.49 4.23 56.27
N TYR A 89 5.87 2.97 56.07
CA TYR A 89 6.13 2.40 54.76
C TYR A 89 5.13 1.29 54.44
N SER A 90 4.14 1.60 53.58
CA SER A 90 3.22 0.62 52.99
C SER A 90 3.36 0.68 51.47
N GLU A 91 4.10 -0.25 50.90
CA GLU A 91 4.44 -0.27 49.47
C GLU A 91 3.21 -0.14 48.58
N GLU A 92 2.15 -0.90 48.87
CA GLU A 92 0.87 -0.86 48.14
C GLU A 92 0.24 0.54 48.11
N VAL A 93 0.24 1.24 49.25
CA VAL A 93 -0.29 2.61 49.37
C VAL A 93 0.56 3.60 48.59
N TYR A 94 1.89 3.47 48.64
CA TYR A 94 2.79 4.32 47.85
C TYR A 94 2.58 4.11 46.35
N ARG A 95 2.55 2.86 45.89
CA ARG A 95 2.27 2.52 44.49
C ARG A 95 0.96 3.11 44.02
N LEU A 96 -0.10 2.96 44.80
CA LEU A 96 -1.42 3.48 44.48
C LEU A 96 -1.41 5.01 44.31
N LEU A 97 -0.78 5.72 45.24
CA LEU A 97 -0.68 7.18 45.21
C LEU A 97 0.17 7.68 44.02
N MET A 98 1.29 7.01 43.72
CA MET A 98 2.13 7.34 42.57
C MET A 98 1.41 7.08 41.24
N ARG A 99 0.69 5.97 41.11
CA ARG A 99 -0.14 5.66 39.92
C ARG A 99 -1.22 6.71 39.66
N ARG A 100 -1.61 7.48 40.68
CA ARG A 100 -2.56 8.62 40.54
C ARG A 100 -1.88 9.95 40.24
N GLY A 101 -0.55 10.01 40.20
CA GLY A 101 0.23 11.18 39.81
C GLY A 101 0.94 11.90 40.95
N LEU A 102 0.91 11.40 42.19
CA LEU A 102 1.76 11.94 43.25
C LEU A 102 3.22 11.55 43.04
N ARG A 103 4.11 12.42 43.49
CA ARG A 103 5.55 12.31 43.31
C ARG A 103 6.27 12.51 44.62
N LEU A 104 7.14 11.58 44.96
CA LEU A 104 8.01 11.73 46.11
C LEU A 104 9.10 12.79 45.85
N SER A 105 9.44 13.06 44.59
CA SER A 105 10.39 14.12 44.25
C SER A 105 9.85 15.54 44.39
N SER A 106 8.52 15.70 44.53
CA SER A 106 7.93 17.04 44.65
C SER A 106 8.39 17.76 45.92
N CYS A 107 8.44 19.10 45.85
CA CYS A 107 8.89 19.91 46.98
C CYS A 107 7.79 20.07 48.04
N CYS A 108 8.20 20.17 49.29
CA CYS A 108 7.39 20.67 50.40
C CYS A 108 8.01 21.96 50.97
N LEU A 109 7.25 22.72 51.75
CA LEU A 109 7.70 24.01 52.27
C LEU A 109 8.15 23.89 53.72
N GLN A 110 9.38 24.27 54.01
CA GLN A 110 9.83 24.47 55.38
C GLN A 110 9.52 25.89 55.82
N ARG A 111 8.78 26.04 56.94
CA ARG A 111 8.26 27.34 57.43
C ARG A 111 9.30 28.47 57.56
N ARG A 112 10.59 28.14 57.67
CA ARG A 112 11.69 29.11 57.77
C ARG A 112 12.84 28.90 56.75
N GLY A 113 12.80 27.84 55.93
CA GLY A 113 13.97 27.40 55.16
C GLY A 113 13.75 27.20 53.65
N GLY A 114 12.57 27.54 53.12
CA GLY A 114 12.27 27.42 51.70
C GLY A 114 11.77 26.03 51.30
N GLU A 115 11.87 25.70 50.02
CA GLU A 115 11.43 24.42 49.47
C GLU A 115 12.42 23.30 49.79
N ILE A 116 11.89 22.16 50.22
CA ILE A 116 12.63 20.93 50.50
C ILE A 116 12.08 19.85 49.59
N PRO A 117 12.89 19.26 48.69
CA PRO A 117 12.50 18.09 47.93
C PRO A 117 12.06 16.94 48.84
N GLY A 118 10.95 16.27 48.53
CA GLY A 118 10.43 15.17 49.31
C GLY A 118 11.44 14.04 49.56
N LEU A 119 12.40 13.86 48.65
CA LEU A 119 13.51 12.90 48.78
C LEU A 119 14.47 13.18 49.94
N LEU A 120 14.53 14.41 50.45
CA LEU A 120 15.35 14.76 51.61
C LEU A 120 14.63 14.49 52.95
N LEU A 121 13.31 14.29 52.93
CA LEU A 121 12.52 14.12 54.15
C LEU A 121 12.95 12.94 55.03
N PRO A 122 13.24 11.74 54.50
CA PRO A 122 13.65 10.60 55.35
C PRO A 122 14.91 10.92 56.17
N ARG A 123 15.90 11.56 55.55
CA ARG A 123 17.15 11.97 56.20
C ARG A 123 16.91 13.08 57.22
N LEU A 124 16.19 14.13 56.83
CA LEU A 124 15.88 15.27 57.71
C LEU A 124 15.09 14.87 58.96
N LEU A 125 14.32 13.79 58.88
CA LEU A 125 13.46 13.32 59.94
C LEU A 125 14.00 12.08 60.68
N GLY A 126 15.19 11.59 60.33
CA GLY A 126 15.82 10.45 61.02
C GLY A 126 15.02 9.14 60.91
N ASN A 127 14.39 8.92 59.76
CA ASN A 127 13.43 7.84 59.53
C ASN A 127 14.08 6.44 59.57
N GLN A 128 13.49 5.47 60.27
CA GLN A 128 14.04 4.11 60.45
C GLN A 128 13.49 3.09 59.44
N HIS A 129 12.27 3.26 58.93
CA HIS A 129 11.59 2.26 58.09
C HIS A 129 11.56 2.60 56.60
N ALA A 130 11.53 3.88 56.23
CA ALA A 130 11.70 4.38 54.87
C ALA A 130 13.18 4.63 54.58
N THR A 131 13.99 3.57 54.67
CA THR A 131 15.41 3.61 54.33
C THR A 131 15.59 3.97 52.85
N GLU A 132 16.74 4.54 52.52
CA GLU A 132 17.07 4.94 51.13
C GLU A 132 16.92 3.76 50.15
N GLU A 133 17.31 2.54 50.56
CA GLU A 133 17.14 1.32 49.76
C GLU A 133 15.67 0.97 49.44
N ARG A 134 14.74 1.22 50.36
CA ARG A 134 13.32 0.93 50.14
C ARG A 134 12.66 2.00 49.29
N LEU A 135 13.07 3.25 49.46
CA LEU A 135 12.59 4.36 48.65
C LEU A 135 13.15 4.32 47.22
N ASP A 136 14.33 3.74 47.00
CA ASP A 136 14.87 3.48 45.65
C ASP A 136 13.90 2.67 44.77
N VAL A 137 13.13 1.74 45.34
CA VAL A 137 12.11 0.98 44.60
C VAL A 137 11.00 1.92 44.11
N LEU A 138 10.56 2.83 44.97
CA LEU A 138 9.52 3.80 44.65
C LEU A 138 10.00 4.85 43.65
N LEU A 139 11.26 5.27 43.75
CA LEU A 139 11.87 6.19 42.80
C LEU A 139 11.95 5.61 41.39
N ARG A 140 12.22 4.30 41.27
CA ARG A 140 12.15 3.61 39.97
C ARG A 140 10.75 3.70 39.38
N GLU A 141 9.73 3.44 40.18
CA GLU A 141 8.34 3.52 39.72
C GLU A 141 7.93 4.95 39.38
N GLU A 142 8.37 5.94 40.15
CA GLU A 142 8.14 7.35 39.85
C GLU A 142 8.78 7.72 38.50
N VAL A 143 10.04 7.36 38.26
CA VAL A 143 10.71 7.61 36.97
C VAL A 143 10.06 6.83 35.83
N GLN A 144 9.63 5.59 36.04
CA GLN A 144 8.84 4.85 35.05
C GLN A 144 7.54 5.58 34.69
N LEU A 145 6.82 6.06 35.70
CA LEU A 145 5.55 6.77 35.51
C LEU A 145 5.78 8.11 34.81
N ILE A 146 6.83 8.85 35.19
CA ILE A 146 7.25 10.07 34.52
C ILE A 146 7.53 9.75 33.05
N ILE A 147 8.40 8.78 32.74
CA ILE A 147 8.73 8.35 31.36
C ILE A 147 7.49 7.85 30.59
N ARG A 148 6.49 7.29 31.26
CA ARG A 148 5.24 6.87 30.60
C ARG A 148 4.26 8.02 30.37
N SER A 149 4.33 9.11 31.13
CA SER A 149 3.38 10.24 31.05
C SER A 149 3.55 11.06 29.75
N ALA A 150 2.62 11.97 29.47
CA ALA A 150 2.67 12.87 28.30
C ALA A 150 3.33 14.25 28.59
N GLY A 151 3.72 14.52 29.85
CA GLY A 151 4.32 15.78 30.33
C GLY A 151 5.83 15.71 30.61
N LEU A 152 6.48 14.71 30.01
CA LEU A 152 7.79 14.11 30.32
C LEU A 152 8.92 15.06 30.71
N ALA A 153 9.16 16.08 29.89
CA ALA A 153 10.45 16.76 29.90
C ALA A 153 10.64 17.62 31.15
N HIS A 154 9.61 18.34 31.57
CA HIS A 154 9.71 19.22 32.73
C HIS A 154 9.86 18.42 34.02
N GLU A 155 9.01 17.40 34.18
CA GLU A 155 8.93 16.58 35.39
C GLU A 155 10.18 15.74 35.59
N LEU A 156 10.69 15.14 34.50
CA LEU A 156 11.96 14.42 34.56
C LEU A 156 13.13 15.37 34.82
N ASN A 157 13.13 16.58 34.25
CA ASN A 157 14.18 17.55 34.51
C ASN A 157 14.19 17.99 35.98
N GLU A 158 13.04 18.29 36.57
CA GLU A 158 12.93 18.59 38.01
C GLU A 158 13.47 17.44 38.86
N PHE A 159 13.06 16.20 38.55
CA PHE A 159 13.59 15.01 39.22
C PHE A 159 15.12 14.92 39.11
N LEU A 160 15.68 15.09 37.91
CA LEU A 160 17.13 15.03 37.66
C LEU A 160 17.89 16.16 38.35
N GLU A 161 17.31 17.36 38.46
CA GLU A 161 17.88 18.48 39.22
C GLU A 161 17.96 18.16 40.72
N VAL A 162 16.90 17.59 41.29
CA VAL A 162 16.89 17.14 42.68
C VAL A 162 17.97 16.07 42.90
N VAL A 163 18.02 15.05 42.03
CA VAL A 163 19.02 13.97 42.12
C VAL A 163 20.46 14.51 41.98
N SER A 164 20.68 15.48 41.08
CA SER A 164 21.99 16.15 40.92
C SER A 164 22.39 16.95 42.16
N ALA A 165 21.43 17.62 42.82
CA ALA A 165 21.67 18.32 44.08
C ALA A 165 22.07 17.33 45.20
N LEU A 166 21.37 16.19 45.30
CA LEU A 166 21.69 15.13 46.26
C LEU A 166 23.11 14.57 46.04
N ARG A 167 23.51 14.38 44.78
CA ARG A 167 24.85 13.87 44.43
C ARG A 167 25.99 14.76 44.92
N ARG A 168 25.80 16.09 44.96
CA ARG A 168 26.81 17.05 45.44
C ARG A 168 26.99 17.02 46.96
N ASP A 169 25.97 16.60 47.69
CA ASP A 169 25.98 16.59 49.15
C ASP A 169 26.74 15.38 49.72
N HIS A 170 27.23 14.46 48.86
CA HIS A 170 28.07 13.27 49.16
C HIS A 170 27.59 12.30 50.25
N ASP A 171 26.49 12.61 50.92
CA ASP A 171 26.04 11.99 52.17
C ASP A 171 24.64 11.36 52.03
N VAL A 172 24.24 11.07 50.79
CA VAL A 172 22.93 10.49 50.43
C VAL A 172 23.17 9.18 49.68
N ALA A 173 22.62 8.07 50.17
CA ALA A 173 22.88 6.73 49.62
C ALA A 173 21.78 6.20 48.68
N TYR A 174 20.91 7.06 48.14
CA TYR A 174 20.02 6.67 47.03
C TYR A 174 20.85 6.22 45.83
N ARG A 175 20.52 5.06 45.26
CA ARG A 175 21.23 4.55 44.07
C ARG A 175 21.09 5.50 42.89
N CYS A 176 19.94 6.14 42.71
CA CYS A 176 19.73 7.08 41.61
C CYS A 176 20.65 8.31 41.67
N ALA A 177 21.11 8.71 42.85
CA ALA A 177 22.06 9.82 43.02
C ALA A 177 23.50 9.42 42.65
N SER A 178 23.85 8.15 42.79
CA SER A 178 25.16 7.61 42.42
C SER A 178 25.22 7.12 40.96
N ASP A 179 24.14 6.56 40.44
CA ASP A 179 23.96 6.11 39.07
C ASP A 179 22.62 6.61 38.53
N ILE A 180 22.67 7.62 37.65
CA ILE A 180 21.46 8.19 37.05
C ILE A 180 20.76 7.21 36.10
N ASP A 181 21.50 6.23 35.58
CA ASP A 181 20.98 5.19 34.68
C ASP A 181 20.65 3.90 35.43
N PHE A 182 20.10 4.04 36.63
CA PHE A 182 19.78 2.91 37.50
C PHE A 182 18.81 1.92 36.83
N PRO A 183 18.90 0.62 37.18
CA PRO A 183 18.02 -0.41 36.64
C PRO A 183 16.57 -0.22 37.07
N ILE A 184 15.68 -0.17 36.08
CA ILE A 184 14.24 -0.06 36.19
C ILE A 184 13.64 -1.47 36.11
N ALA A 185 13.27 -2.05 37.26
CA ALA A 185 12.61 -3.35 37.29
C ALA A 185 11.13 -3.22 36.91
N GLU A 186 10.62 -4.09 36.04
CA GLU A 186 9.19 -4.10 35.74
C GLU A 186 8.38 -4.60 36.96
N PRO A 187 7.27 -3.93 37.31
CA PRO A 187 6.59 -4.12 38.59
C PRO A 187 5.78 -5.42 38.75
N ASP A 188 5.72 -6.30 37.74
CA ASP A 188 4.89 -7.51 37.78
C ASP A 188 5.71 -8.82 37.74
N PRO A 189 6.09 -9.38 38.89
CA PRO A 189 6.71 -10.71 38.95
C PRO A 189 5.78 -11.84 38.47
N GLU A 190 4.47 -11.60 38.38
CA GLU A 190 3.49 -12.59 37.90
C GLU A 190 3.39 -12.65 36.37
N SER A 191 3.63 -11.55 35.66
CA SER A 191 3.70 -11.58 34.18
C SER A 191 5.05 -12.10 33.68
N SER A 192 6.09 -12.07 34.52
CA SER A 192 7.45 -12.55 34.19
C SER A 192 7.67 -14.06 34.38
N GLN A 193 6.66 -14.85 34.77
CA GLN A 193 6.84 -16.30 34.96
C GLN A 193 7.15 -17.07 33.66
N SER A 194 6.97 -16.46 32.48
CA SER A 194 7.33 -17.06 31.19
C SER A 194 8.62 -16.52 30.57
N SER A 195 9.17 -15.40 31.05
CA SER A 195 10.45 -14.84 30.58
C SER A 195 11.59 -15.42 31.42
N GLY A 196 12.48 -16.19 30.79
CA GLY A 196 13.57 -16.92 31.44
C GLY A 196 14.32 -16.10 32.52
N ARG A 197 14.59 -16.76 33.64
CA ARG A 197 15.00 -16.23 34.97
C ARG A 197 16.21 -15.28 35.07
N ASN A 198 16.82 -14.82 33.99
CA ASN A 198 18.12 -14.12 34.00
C ASN A 198 18.15 -12.80 33.20
N GLU A 199 17.01 -12.18 32.89
CA GLU A 199 17.03 -10.88 32.22
C GLU A 199 17.38 -9.77 33.21
N GLU A 200 18.47 -9.05 32.95
CA GLU A 200 18.79 -7.83 33.68
C GLU A 200 17.71 -6.77 33.39
N PRO A 201 17.20 -6.08 34.43
CA PRO A 201 16.22 -5.03 34.25
C PRO A 201 16.77 -3.89 33.37
N PRO A 202 15.97 -3.34 32.44
CA PRO A 202 16.41 -2.24 31.59
C PRO A 202 16.81 -1.04 32.44
N THR A 203 17.82 -0.30 32.01
CA THR A 203 18.21 0.96 32.69
C THR A 203 17.20 2.07 32.37
N ALA A 204 17.27 3.20 33.07
CA ALA A 204 16.37 4.33 32.82
C ALA A 204 16.43 4.82 31.36
N LEU A 205 17.63 4.89 30.79
CA LEU A 205 17.87 5.27 29.40
C LEU A 205 17.29 4.23 28.42
N LEU A 206 17.54 2.95 28.66
CA LEU A 206 17.04 1.87 27.80
C LEU A 206 15.51 1.78 27.86
N PHE A 207 14.93 1.98 29.04
CA PHE A 207 13.48 2.05 29.22
C PHE A 207 12.86 3.25 28.48
N ALA A 208 13.49 4.43 28.55
CA ALA A 208 13.05 5.62 27.81
C ALA A 208 13.13 5.42 26.29
N ALA A 209 14.22 4.80 25.81
CA ALA A 209 14.39 4.47 24.40
C ALA A 209 13.36 3.45 23.92
N GLN A 210 13.14 2.37 24.68
CA GLN A 210 12.11 1.37 24.41
C GLN A 210 10.69 1.96 24.40
N ALA A 211 10.43 2.95 25.27
CA ALA A 211 9.15 3.65 25.33
C ALA A 211 8.97 4.71 24.22
N GLY A 212 9.99 4.99 23.41
CA GLY A 212 9.90 6.01 22.35
C GLY A 212 9.85 7.44 22.90
N ARG A 213 10.51 7.71 24.04
CA ARG A 213 10.48 9.03 24.71
C ARG A 213 11.75 9.80 24.44
N CYS A 214 11.82 10.44 23.27
CA CYS A 214 13.01 11.15 22.81
C CYS A 214 13.48 12.25 23.79
N GLU A 215 12.58 13.05 24.36
CA GLU A 215 12.99 14.07 25.33
C GLU A 215 13.58 13.47 26.61
N ALA A 216 13.04 12.34 27.08
CA ALA A 216 13.54 11.66 28.27
C ALA A 216 14.93 11.07 28.03
N VAL A 217 15.14 10.42 26.88
CA VAL A 217 16.45 9.94 26.43
C VAL A 217 17.47 11.09 26.43
N ARG A 218 17.10 12.23 25.83
CA ARG A 218 17.94 13.43 25.79
C ARG A 218 18.31 13.94 27.18
N LEU A 219 17.34 14.06 28.09
CA LEU A 219 17.57 14.53 29.47
C LEU A 219 18.45 13.57 30.27
N LEU A 220 18.23 12.27 30.14
CA LEU A 220 19.03 11.25 30.81
C LEU A 220 20.49 11.27 30.32
N LEU A 221 20.71 11.44 29.01
CA LEU A 221 22.06 11.59 28.45
C LEU A 221 22.76 12.87 28.94
N TYR A 222 22.05 14.01 29.00
CA TYR A 222 22.59 15.22 29.61
C TYR A 222 22.95 15.05 31.09
N ALA A 223 22.21 14.21 31.82
CA ALA A 223 22.50 13.89 33.21
C ALA A 223 23.64 12.86 33.38
N GLY A 224 24.18 12.32 32.28
CA GLY A 224 25.30 11.38 32.27
C GLY A 224 24.89 9.91 32.32
N ALA A 225 23.71 9.55 31.79
CA ALA A 225 23.32 8.16 31.63
C ALA A 225 24.26 7.41 30.66
N ASP A 226 24.47 6.12 30.92
CA ASP A 226 25.43 5.30 30.17
C ASP A 226 24.79 4.70 28.92
N ALA A 227 25.06 5.32 27.77
CA ALA A 227 24.57 4.86 26.46
C ALA A 227 25.13 3.50 26.02
N THR A 228 26.18 2.98 26.67
CA THR A 228 26.82 1.72 26.29
C THR A 228 26.10 0.49 26.87
N ARG A 229 25.21 0.71 27.85
CA ARG A 229 24.40 -0.37 28.42
C ARG A 229 23.47 -0.96 27.37
N SER A 230 23.30 -2.27 27.42
CA SER A 230 22.42 -3.01 26.52
C SER A 230 21.36 -3.78 27.30
N MET A 231 20.19 -3.96 26.70
CA MET A 231 19.16 -4.85 27.22
C MET A 231 18.84 -5.96 26.23
N ARG A 232 18.35 -7.08 26.73
CA ARG A 232 17.84 -8.16 25.90
C ARG A 232 16.55 -7.72 25.19
N ARG A 233 16.48 -7.92 23.88
CA ARG A 233 15.28 -7.69 23.07
C ARG A 233 14.96 -8.90 22.21
N VAL A 234 13.70 -9.31 22.20
CA VAL A 234 13.21 -10.43 21.38
C VAL A 234 12.48 -9.87 20.16
N LEU A 235 12.83 -10.38 18.98
CA LEU A 235 12.20 -10.10 17.69
C LEU A 235 11.72 -11.41 17.07
N ALA A 236 10.56 -11.40 16.43
CA ALA A 236 10.13 -12.51 15.58
C ALA A 236 10.87 -12.42 14.25
N MET A 237 11.60 -13.47 13.87
CA MET A 237 12.24 -13.57 12.54
C MET A 237 11.24 -14.07 11.50
N ASP A 238 10.52 -15.14 11.86
CA ASP A 238 9.43 -15.74 11.11
C ASP A 238 8.49 -16.47 12.08
N ASP A 239 7.49 -17.19 11.55
CA ASP A 239 6.48 -17.90 12.34
C ASP A 239 7.05 -18.98 13.29
N ARG A 240 8.31 -19.39 13.09
CA ARG A 240 8.94 -20.48 13.85
C ARG A 240 10.20 -20.07 14.57
N ARG A 241 10.76 -18.89 14.31
CA ARG A 241 12.05 -18.47 14.87
C ARG A 241 11.96 -17.12 15.55
N MET A 242 12.57 -17.04 16.74
CA MET A 242 12.71 -15.80 17.50
C MET A 242 14.19 -15.44 17.59
N MET A 243 14.53 -14.19 17.31
CA MET A 243 15.87 -13.63 17.49
C MET A 243 15.93 -12.83 18.79
N VAL A 244 16.89 -13.17 19.63
CA VAL A 244 17.18 -12.49 20.89
C VAL A 244 18.46 -11.68 20.69
N LEU A 245 18.38 -10.35 20.74
CA LEU A 245 19.52 -9.46 20.59
C LEU A 245 19.85 -8.71 21.88
N GLN A 246 21.10 -8.26 22.00
CA GLN A 246 21.52 -7.31 23.04
C GLN A 246 21.51 -5.90 22.43
N ALA A 247 20.50 -5.11 22.80
CA ALA A 247 20.19 -3.82 22.20
C ALA A 247 20.59 -2.66 23.11
N GLN A 248 21.41 -1.74 22.60
CA GLN A 248 21.64 -0.42 23.20
C GLN A 248 20.54 0.57 22.80
N ALA A 249 20.55 1.77 23.39
CA ALA A 249 19.52 2.79 23.16
C ALA A 249 19.33 3.12 21.65
N VAL A 250 20.41 3.25 20.88
CA VAL A 250 20.33 3.54 19.43
C VAL A 250 19.74 2.39 18.62
N GLN A 251 20.02 1.16 19.02
CA GLN A 251 19.48 -0.03 18.38
C GLN A 251 17.98 -0.18 18.69
N LEU A 252 17.55 0.14 19.92
CA LEU A 252 16.14 0.21 20.28
C LEU A 252 15.39 1.30 19.49
N ALA A 253 16.00 2.47 19.29
CA ALA A 253 15.42 3.53 18.48
C ALA A 253 15.19 3.09 17.02
N VAL A 254 16.17 2.42 16.42
CA VAL A 254 16.05 1.84 15.07
C VAL A 254 14.95 0.79 15.00
N LEU A 255 14.91 -0.15 15.96
CA LEU A 255 13.86 -1.19 16.01
C LEU A 255 12.45 -0.63 16.19
N ARG A 256 12.32 0.61 16.66
CA ARG A 256 11.05 1.34 16.78
C ARG A 256 10.71 2.21 15.57
N SER A 257 11.59 2.29 14.57
CA SER A 257 11.48 3.22 13.45
C SER A 257 11.48 4.71 13.88
N ASP A 258 12.12 5.05 15.00
CA ASP A 258 12.10 6.42 15.54
C ASP A 258 13.34 7.21 15.07
N LEU A 259 13.24 7.82 13.89
CA LEU A 259 14.33 8.59 13.27
C LEU A 259 14.79 9.76 14.16
N VAL A 260 13.86 10.46 14.81
CA VAL A 260 14.17 11.62 15.66
C VAL A 260 15.01 11.20 16.86
N MET A 261 14.68 10.05 17.47
CA MET A 261 15.48 9.50 18.55
C MET A 261 16.87 9.04 18.08
N VAL A 262 16.97 8.42 16.90
CA VAL A 262 18.26 8.05 16.31
C VAL A 262 19.14 9.29 16.13
N GLU A 263 18.63 10.34 15.49
CA GLU A 263 19.34 11.61 15.31
C GLU A 263 19.81 12.20 16.64
N GLN A 264 18.93 12.20 17.64
CA GLN A 264 19.24 12.71 18.97
C GLN A 264 20.34 11.90 19.65
N LEU A 265 20.35 10.58 19.50
CA LEU A 265 21.39 9.69 20.06
C LEU A 265 22.74 9.91 19.36
N LEU A 266 22.75 10.01 18.04
CA LEU A 266 23.97 10.33 17.28
C LEU A 266 24.51 11.72 17.62
N PHE A 267 23.64 12.68 17.93
CA PHE A 267 24.04 14.01 18.42
C PHE A 267 24.80 13.95 19.75
N PHE A 268 24.56 12.93 20.59
CA PHE A 268 25.33 12.68 21.81
C PHE A 268 26.58 11.80 21.58
N ASP A 269 27.15 11.87 20.37
CA ASP A 269 28.36 11.13 19.96
C ASP A 269 28.26 9.60 20.10
N ILE A 270 27.04 9.05 20.12
CA ILE A 270 26.82 7.61 20.06
C ILE A 270 27.14 7.17 18.63
N SER A 271 28.13 6.30 18.47
CA SER A 271 28.62 5.94 17.14
C SER A 271 27.56 5.19 16.31
N PRO A 272 27.33 5.58 15.04
CA PRO A 272 26.44 4.84 14.14
C PRO A 272 26.99 3.46 13.75
N ASP A 273 28.30 3.23 13.93
CA ASP A 273 28.99 1.96 13.65
C ASP A 273 28.81 0.91 14.77
N LEU A 274 28.01 1.22 15.80
CA LEU A 274 27.73 0.29 16.89
C LEU A 274 27.04 -0.97 16.37
N THR A 275 27.65 -2.12 16.63
CA THR A 275 27.11 -3.43 16.28
C THR A 275 26.53 -4.14 17.49
N CYS A 276 25.50 -4.96 17.30
CA CYS A 276 25.02 -5.89 18.33
C CYS A 276 25.29 -7.36 17.97
N SER A 277 25.09 -8.22 18.97
CA SER A 277 25.02 -9.66 18.82
C SER A 277 23.58 -10.14 19.04
N ALA A 278 23.24 -11.24 18.39
CA ALA A 278 21.95 -11.87 18.54
C ALA A 278 22.05 -13.41 18.50
N LYS A 279 21.03 -14.08 19.02
CA LYS A 279 20.89 -15.54 19.01
C LYS A 279 19.50 -15.89 18.53
N VAL A 280 19.39 -16.85 17.62
CA VAL A 280 18.11 -17.30 17.05
C VAL A 280 17.71 -18.62 17.71
N PHE A 281 16.45 -18.71 18.13
CA PHE A 281 15.85 -19.88 18.77
C PHE A 281 14.59 -20.30 18.03
N ASP A 282 14.19 -21.56 18.17
CA ASP A 282 12.85 -22.01 17.77
C ASP A 282 11.81 -21.40 18.72
N SER A 283 10.73 -20.86 18.16
CA SER A 283 9.59 -20.27 18.89
C SER A 283 8.92 -21.22 19.88
N GLY A 284 9.04 -22.54 19.67
CA GLY A 284 8.50 -23.58 20.55
C GLY A 284 9.49 -24.14 21.56
N GLY A 285 10.72 -23.63 21.58
CA GLY A 285 11.81 -24.17 22.39
C GLY A 285 11.81 -23.74 23.85
N ASP A 286 12.24 -24.64 24.74
CA ASP A 286 12.59 -24.27 26.12
C ASP A 286 13.76 -23.27 26.13
N ALA A 287 13.80 -22.39 27.13
CA ALA A 287 14.85 -21.35 27.27
C ALA A 287 16.28 -21.92 27.38
N ASP A 288 16.43 -23.22 27.64
CA ASP A 288 17.70 -23.95 27.75
C ASP A 288 18.16 -24.57 26.41
N GLN A 289 17.42 -24.39 25.31
CA GLN A 289 17.84 -24.89 24.00
C GLN A 289 19.07 -24.15 23.48
N GLU A 290 19.98 -24.90 22.84
CA GLU A 290 21.10 -24.32 22.11
C GLU A 290 20.58 -23.43 20.97
N PRO A 291 21.18 -22.25 20.74
CA PRO A 291 20.74 -21.36 19.68
C PRO A 291 20.92 -22.02 18.31
N LEU A 292 19.92 -21.90 17.45
CA LEU A 292 19.97 -22.35 16.06
C LEU A 292 21.00 -21.55 15.26
N GLU A 293 21.17 -20.27 15.59
CA GLU A 293 22.11 -19.38 14.92
C GLU A 293 22.67 -18.36 15.92
N GLU A 294 23.95 -18.03 15.81
CA GLU A 294 24.56 -16.92 16.54
C GLU A 294 25.00 -15.84 15.57
N TRP A 295 24.58 -14.61 15.82
CA TRP A 295 24.87 -13.44 15.00
C TRP A 295 25.76 -12.48 15.77
N THR A 296 26.80 -11.97 15.11
CA THR A 296 27.68 -10.92 15.66
C THR A 296 27.93 -9.85 14.60
N GLY A 297 28.18 -8.60 15.03
CA GLY A 297 28.46 -7.52 14.08
C GLY A 297 27.23 -6.96 13.38
N LEU A 298 26.01 -7.14 13.92
CA LEU A 298 24.78 -6.59 13.35
C LEU A 298 24.80 -5.06 13.45
N SER A 299 25.00 -4.37 12.33
CA SER A 299 24.92 -2.91 12.25
C SER A 299 23.49 -2.38 12.34
N LEU A 300 23.32 -1.06 12.50
CA LEU A 300 22.00 -0.42 12.51
C LEU A 300 21.18 -0.72 11.24
N LEU A 301 21.81 -0.82 10.07
CA LEU A 301 21.13 -1.16 8.82
C LEU A 301 20.65 -2.61 8.78
N HIS A 302 21.31 -3.56 9.46
CA HIS A 302 20.77 -4.90 9.63
C HIS A 302 19.51 -4.88 10.50
N LEU A 303 19.51 -4.07 11.56
CA LEU A 303 18.35 -3.91 12.44
C LEU A 303 17.16 -3.27 11.72
N VAL A 304 17.40 -2.33 10.80
CA VAL A 304 16.37 -1.79 9.91
C VAL A 304 15.72 -2.89 9.08
N VAL A 305 16.52 -3.82 8.53
CA VAL A 305 16.00 -4.95 7.75
C VAL A 305 15.20 -5.91 8.63
N LEU A 306 15.70 -6.23 9.83
CA LEU A 306 15.03 -7.11 10.79
C LEU A 306 13.69 -6.54 11.29
N SER A 307 13.61 -5.22 11.48
CA SER A 307 12.39 -4.53 11.92
C SER A 307 11.45 -4.15 10.77
N ARG A 308 11.87 -4.35 9.51
CA ARG A 308 11.18 -3.94 8.28
C ARG A 308 10.92 -2.43 8.19
N SER A 309 11.80 -1.64 8.80
CA SER A 309 11.70 -0.18 8.92
C SER A 309 12.46 0.55 7.80
N PHE A 310 12.23 0.15 6.54
CA PHE A 310 13.09 0.52 5.41
C PHE A 310 13.21 2.01 5.09
N ASP A 311 12.28 2.83 5.61
CA ASP A 311 12.34 4.29 5.48
C ASP A 311 13.55 4.90 6.23
N LEU A 312 14.20 4.13 7.11
CA LEU A 312 15.42 4.52 7.80
C LEU A 312 16.72 4.24 7.01
N VAL A 313 16.69 3.50 5.90
CA VAL A 313 17.91 3.11 5.17
C VAL A 313 18.66 4.33 4.65
N GLU A 314 17.98 5.23 3.94
CA GLU A 314 18.58 6.44 3.38
C GLU A 314 19.05 7.44 4.47
N PRO A 315 18.25 7.80 5.48
CA PRO A 315 18.72 8.65 6.57
C PRO A 315 19.95 8.09 7.30
N LEU A 316 19.96 6.79 7.62
CA LEU A 316 21.10 6.16 8.29
C LEU A 316 22.34 6.14 7.41
N GLN A 317 22.20 5.96 6.10
CA GLN A 317 23.31 6.07 5.16
C GLN A 317 23.88 7.50 5.13
N GLN A 318 23.02 8.52 5.12
CA GLN A 318 23.44 9.92 5.21
C GLN A 318 24.16 10.23 6.54
N MET A 319 23.81 9.51 7.61
CA MET A 319 24.48 9.56 8.92
C MET A 319 25.78 8.73 8.98
N GLY A 320 26.22 8.14 7.88
CA GLY A 320 27.49 7.42 7.76
C GLY A 320 27.41 5.91 7.96
N CYS A 321 26.21 5.33 8.15
CA CYS A 321 26.05 3.87 8.21
C CYS A 321 26.39 3.25 6.84
N ARG A 322 27.20 2.19 6.83
CA ARG A 322 27.64 1.52 5.60
C ARG A 322 26.67 0.40 5.20
N LEU A 323 26.15 0.45 3.97
CA LEU A 323 25.37 -0.64 3.37
C LEU A 323 26.17 -1.93 3.21
N GLU A 324 27.50 -1.85 3.16
CA GLU A 324 28.41 -2.98 3.09
C GLU A 324 28.92 -3.45 4.47
N ALA A 325 28.27 -3.03 5.56
CA ALA A 325 28.58 -3.57 6.88
C ALA A 325 28.36 -5.08 6.89
N MET A 326 29.29 -5.84 7.45
CA MET A 326 29.25 -7.31 7.45
C MET A 326 28.92 -7.82 8.85
N ALA A 327 27.78 -8.49 8.99
CA ALA A 327 27.49 -9.33 10.15
C ALA A 327 28.04 -10.75 9.92
N GLN A 328 28.44 -11.44 10.97
CA GLN A 328 28.80 -12.85 10.94
C GLN A 328 27.66 -13.68 11.51
N GLN A 329 27.09 -14.56 10.68
CA GLN A 329 26.12 -15.57 11.08
C GLN A 329 26.87 -16.90 11.27
N ARG A 330 26.70 -17.51 12.44
CA ARG A 330 27.30 -18.81 12.79
C ARG A 330 26.19 -19.84 12.98
N LEU A 331 26.25 -20.91 12.20
CA LEU A 331 25.33 -22.05 12.30
C LEU A 331 25.81 -23.08 13.35
N PRO A 332 24.97 -24.05 13.77
CA PRO A 332 25.32 -25.01 14.83
C PRO A 332 26.45 -25.96 14.44
N ASP A 333 26.65 -26.18 13.14
CA ASP A 333 27.77 -26.96 12.59
C ASP A 333 29.11 -26.20 12.64
N GLY A 334 29.11 -24.94 13.10
CA GLY A 334 30.27 -24.08 13.19
C GLY A 334 30.60 -23.34 11.90
N THR A 335 29.82 -23.52 10.82
CA THR A 335 29.99 -22.72 9.60
C THR A 335 29.66 -21.26 9.88
N THR A 336 30.46 -20.37 9.30
CA THR A 336 30.29 -18.93 9.44
C THR A 336 30.09 -18.29 8.08
N THR A 337 29.08 -17.45 7.96
CA THR A 337 28.73 -16.72 6.74
C THR A 337 28.76 -15.22 7.02
N GLN A 338 29.29 -14.45 6.08
CA GLN A 338 29.23 -12.99 6.13
C GLN A 338 27.95 -12.52 5.43
N VAL A 339 27.19 -11.68 6.11
CA VAL A 339 25.88 -11.23 5.68
C VAL A 339 25.88 -9.71 5.72
N THR A 340 25.61 -9.06 4.57
CA THR A 340 25.33 -7.62 4.50
C THR A 340 23.85 -7.36 4.78
N PRO A 341 23.41 -6.10 5.05
CA PRO A 341 22.00 -5.74 5.12
C PRO A 341 21.18 -6.20 3.90
N LEU A 342 21.72 -6.03 2.68
CA LEU A 342 21.07 -6.52 1.46
C LEU A 342 20.99 -8.06 1.44
N HIS A 343 22.06 -8.75 1.82
CA HIS A 343 22.04 -10.22 1.91
C HIS A 343 21.01 -10.70 2.95
N LEU A 344 20.89 -10.02 4.09
CA LEU A 344 19.89 -10.32 5.12
C LEU A 344 18.47 -10.11 4.59
N ALA A 345 18.20 -9.03 3.85
CA ALA A 345 16.90 -8.78 3.22
C ALA A 345 16.54 -9.91 2.24
N VAL A 346 17.53 -10.41 1.49
CA VAL A 346 17.36 -11.56 0.59
C VAL A 346 17.03 -12.84 1.38
N LEU A 347 17.72 -13.09 2.50
CA LEU A 347 17.46 -14.27 3.34
C LEU A 347 16.08 -14.23 4.01
N MET A 348 15.55 -13.04 4.26
CA MET A 348 14.21 -12.80 4.80
C MET A 348 13.09 -12.78 3.74
N GLU A 349 13.44 -12.93 2.45
CA GLU A 349 12.50 -12.82 1.32
C GLU A 349 11.78 -11.46 1.24
N ASP A 350 12.41 -10.39 1.74
CA ASP A 350 11.80 -9.07 1.80
C ASP A 350 12.16 -8.24 0.56
N ALA A 351 11.25 -8.22 -0.41
CA ALA A 351 11.44 -7.50 -1.66
C ALA A 351 11.57 -5.98 -1.47
N LYS A 352 10.79 -5.41 -0.55
CA LYS A 352 10.84 -3.97 -0.24
C LYS A 352 12.19 -3.60 0.36
N GLY A 353 12.69 -4.43 1.28
CA GLY A 353 14.02 -4.26 1.86
C GLY A 353 15.14 -4.35 0.84
N CYS A 354 15.08 -5.33 -0.07
CA CYS A 354 16.05 -5.48 -1.16
C CYS A 354 16.04 -4.25 -2.07
N THR A 355 14.85 -3.83 -2.53
CA THR A 355 14.68 -2.65 -3.40
C THR A 355 15.25 -1.40 -2.75
N ARG A 356 14.93 -1.13 -1.48
CA ARG A 356 15.45 0.05 -0.77
C ARG A 356 16.96 0.01 -0.59
N CYS A 357 17.55 -1.14 -0.26
CA CYS A 357 19.00 -1.27 -0.17
C CYS A 357 19.68 -1.03 -1.53
N ILE A 358 19.16 -1.59 -2.61
CA ILE A 358 19.69 -1.41 -3.98
C ILE A 358 19.56 0.05 -4.43
N ASP A 359 18.43 0.71 -4.17
CA ASP A 359 18.23 2.14 -4.49
C ASP A 359 19.22 3.05 -3.76
N CYS A 360 19.59 2.66 -2.53
CA CYS A 360 20.61 3.37 -1.75
C CYS A 360 22.04 3.00 -2.18
N GLY A 361 22.22 2.15 -3.19
CA GLY A 361 23.51 1.80 -3.78
C GLY A 361 24.23 0.62 -3.13
N ALA A 362 23.51 -0.30 -2.47
CA ALA A 362 24.10 -1.54 -1.96
C ALA A 362 24.65 -2.42 -3.09
N GLU A 363 25.82 -3.02 -2.89
CA GLU A 363 26.48 -3.87 -3.87
C GLU A 363 25.79 -5.25 -3.99
N VAL A 364 25.43 -5.63 -5.21
CA VAL A 364 24.86 -6.96 -5.51
C VAL A 364 25.99 -7.93 -5.88
N THR A 365 26.52 -8.62 -4.88
CA THR A 365 27.53 -9.67 -5.09
C THR A 365 26.93 -10.93 -5.73
N ASP A 366 27.77 -11.80 -6.30
CA ASP A 366 27.32 -13.06 -6.90
C ASP A 366 26.65 -13.98 -5.86
N THR A 367 27.12 -13.98 -4.61
CA THR A 367 26.52 -14.75 -3.52
C THR A 367 25.09 -14.28 -3.18
N ILE A 368 24.88 -12.96 -3.14
CA ILE A 368 23.55 -12.37 -2.92
C ILE A 368 22.62 -12.71 -4.09
N ARG A 369 23.12 -12.59 -5.33
CA ARG A 369 22.37 -12.94 -6.53
C ARG A 369 21.99 -14.42 -6.54
N GLU A 370 22.92 -15.32 -6.26
CA GLU A 370 22.66 -16.76 -6.18
C GLU A 370 21.61 -17.09 -5.13
N ALA A 371 21.71 -16.51 -3.93
CA ALA A 371 20.72 -16.68 -2.88
C ALA A 371 19.33 -16.16 -3.30
N ALA A 372 19.27 -14.98 -3.92
CA ALA A 372 18.03 -14.37 -4.38
C ALA A 372 17.36 -15.18 -5.49
N LEU A 373 18.13 -15.77 -6.41
CA LEU A 373 17.61 -16.60 -7.50
C LEU A 373 16.92 -17.89 -7.00
N GLN A 374 17.25 -18.36 -5.79
CA GLN A 374 16.57 -19.49 -5.14
C GLN A 374 15.26 -19.10 -4.45
N ARG A 375 15.03 -17.80 -4.21
CA ARG A 375 13.85 -17.28 -3.50
C ARG A 375 12.83 -16.79 -4.53
N ARG A 376 11.64 -17.40 -4.57
CA ARG A 376 10.60 -17.05 -5.54
C ARG A 376 10.29 -15.53 -5.57
N PRO A 377 10.11 -14.81 -4.44
CA PRO A 377 9.75 -13.39 -4.47
C PRO A 377 10.84 -12.45 -5.00
N LEU A 378 12.09 -12.90 -5.03
CA LEU A 378 13.25 -12.06 -5.38
C LEU A 378 13.89 -12.44 -6.71
N ARG A 379 13.54 -13.61 -7.25
CA ARG A 379 14.18 -14.19 -8.43
C ARG A 379 14.22 -13.22 -9.61
N GLU A 380 13.13 -12.52 -9.88
CA GLU A 380 13.05 -11.58 -11.00
C GLU A 380 13.91 -10.33 -10.79
N MET A 381 13.83 -9.72 -9.60
CA MET A 381 14.62 -8.54 -9.21
C MET A 381 16.12 -8.72 -9.42
N PHE A 382 16.61 -9.96 -9.29
CA PHE A 382 18.03 -10.30 -9.46
C PHE A 382 18.35 -10.97 -10.81
N GLY A 383 17.50 -10.78 -11.82
CA GLY A 383 17.75 -11.20 -13.22
C GLY A 383 17.38 -12.65 -13.55
N GLY A 384 16.68 -13.33 -12.66
CA GLY A 384 16.12 -14.67 -12.90
C GLY A 384 14.84 -14.62 -13.72
N SER A 385 14.30 -15.80 -14.06
CA SER A 385 13.01 -15.88 -14.73
C SER A 385 11.90 -15.35 -13.83
N SER A 386 11.09 -14.42 -14.34
CA SER A 386 9.90 -13.91 -13.65
C SER A 386 9.02 -15.07 -13.17
N PRO A 387 8.84 -15.23 -11.85
CA PRO A 387 7.87 -16.15 -11.28
C PRO A 387 6.46 -15.56 -11.25
N ILE A 388 6.34 -14.26 -11.57
CA ILE A 388 5.09 -13.51 -11.59
C ILE A 388 4.47 -13.72 -12.96
N GLY A 389 3.40 -14.51 -12.98
CA GLY A 389 2.65 -14.81 -14.18
C GLY A 389 1.59 -13.75 -14.47
N LEU A 390 0.86 -13.96 -15.56
CA LEU A 390 -0.32 -13.17 -15.90
C LEU A 390 -1.35 -13.15 -14.75
N GLN A 391 -1.55 -14.30 -14.10
CA GLN A 391 -2.52 -14.44 -13.01
C GLN A 391 -2.20 -13.54 -11.82
N ASP A 392 -0.94 -13.48 -11.40
CA ASP A 392 -0.52 -12.64 -10.28
C ASP A 392 -0.80 -11.16 -10.59
N TRP A 393 -0.54 -10.73 -11.83
CA TRP A 393 -0.82 -9.37 -12.28
C TRP A 393 -2.32 -9.04 -12.35
N VAL A 394 -3.14 -9.95 -12.88
CA VAL A 394 -4.60 -9.80 -12.89
C VAL A 394 -5.11 -9.68 -11.46
N GLU A 395 -4.66 -10.54 -10.55
CA GLU A 395 -5.06 -10.51 -9.15
C GLU A 395 -4.65 -9.21 -8.46
N ALA A 396 -3.42 -8.76 -8.63
CA ALA A 396 -2.94 -7.53 -8.02
C ALA A 396 -3.66 -6.28 -8.54
N ILE A 397 -3.87 -6.18 -9.86
CA ILE A 397 -4.61 -5.05 -10.46
C ILE A 397 -6.06 -5.04 -9.97
N LEU A 398 -6.70 -6.19 -9.76
CA LEU A 398 -8.09 -6.25 -9.31
C LEU A 398 -8.26 -6.13 -7.78
N GLN A 399 -7.25 -6.50 -6.99
CA GLN A 399 -7.28 -6.37 -5.53
C GLN A 399 -7.06 -4.91 -5.06
N GLY A 400 -6.33 -4.10 -5.83
CA GLY A 400 -6.19 -2.66 -5.60
C GLY A 400 -4.74 -2.20 -5.45
N ALA A 401 -4.58 -0.95 -5.01
CA ALA A 401 -3.30 -0.24 -5.04
C ALA A 401 -2.19 -0.92 -4.21
N GLU A 402 -2.53 -1.48 -3.04
CA GLU A 402 -1.54 -2.15 -2.17
C GLU A 402 -0.96 -3.42 -2.82
N ALA A 403 -1.81 -4.23 -3.45
CA ALA A 403 -1.39 -5.47 -4.11
C ALA A 403 -0.55 -5.17 -5.36
N LEU A 404 -0.95 -4.18 -6.17
CA LEU A 404 -0.16 -3.71 -7.30
C LEU A 404 1.20 -3.15 -6.85
N GLN A 405 1.21 -2.33 -5.80
CA GLN A 405 2.44 -1.78 -5.24
C GLN A 405 3.39 -2.89 -4.76
N ALA A 406 2.86 -3.96 -4.15
CA ALA A 406 3.65 -5.12 -3.73
C ALA A 406 4.31 -5.86 -4.92
N LEU A 407 3.68 -5.89 -6.10
CA LEU A 407 4.32 -6.41 -7.32
C LEU A 407 5.36 -5.45 -7.89
N LEU A 408 5.09 -4.14 -7.86
CA LEU A 408 6.04 -3.12 -8.33
C LEU A 408 7.32 -3.10 -7.46
N GLU A 409 7.17 -3.28 -6.15
CA GLU A 409 8.30 -3.36 -5.20
C GLU A 409 9.22 -4.56 -5.45
N GLN A 410 8.74 -5.58 -6.17
CA GLN A 410 9.55 -6.73 -6.61
C GLN A 410 10.41 -6.43 -7.86
N ARG A 411 10.42 -5.18 -8.35
CA ARG A 411 11.14 -4.74 -9.56
C ARG A 411 10.88 -5.65 -10.76
N THR A 412 9.62 -6.04 -10.93
CA THR A 412 9.20 -6.79 -12.09
C THR A 412 9.50 -6.05 -13.38
N ASP A 413 9.86 -6.77 -14.43
CA ASP A 413 10.05 -6.16 -15.74
C ASP A 413 8.69 -5.76 -16.31
N LEU A 414 8.35 -4.47 -16.14
CA LEU A 414 7.08 -3.90 -16.57
C LEU A 414 6.90 -3.92 -18.10
N ASN A 415 7.97 -4.22 -18.85
CA ASN A 415 7.93 -4.31 -20.31
C ASN A 415 7.93 -5.75 -20.81
N LYS A 416 8.01 -6.73 -19.92
CA LYS A 416 7.94 -8.13 -20.28
C LYS A 416 6.53 -8.49 -20.73
N ALA A 417 6.45 -9.14 -21.89
CA ALA A 417 5.19 -9.67 -22.39
C ALA A 417 4.78 -10.94 -21.62
N PHE A 418 3.49 -11.06 -21.34
CA PHE A 418 2.86 -12.24 -20.80
C PHE A 418 2.52 -13.23 -21.92
N ALA A 419 2.48 -14.52 -21.55
CA ALA A 419 1.78 -15.52 -22.35
C ALA A 419 0.28 -15.40 -22.04
N TRP A 420 -0.49 -14.91 -23.00
CA TRP A 420 -1.94 -14.83 -22.86
C TRP A 420 -2.58 -16.23 -23.04
N PRO A 421 -3.70 -16.53 -22.37
CA PRO A 421 -4.49 -17.72 -22.62
C PRO A 421 -4.78 -17.94 -24.10
N THR A 422 -4.62 -19.17 -24.57
CA THR A 422 -4.83 -19.52 -25.98
C THR A 422 -6.25 -19.95 -26.27
N SER A 423 -7.00 -20.32 -25.23
CA SER A 423 -8.40 -20.71 -25.33
C SER A 423 -9.30 -19.79 -24.53
N GLY A 424 -10.55 -19.69 -24.98
CA GLY A 424 -11.54 -18.90 -24.26
C GLY A 424 -11.90 -19.47 -22.88
N GLU A 425 -11.78 -20.79 -22.69
CA GLU A 425 -12.02 -21.44 -21.40
C GLU A 425 -10.94 -21.05 -20.38
N GLU A 426 -9.67 -21.01 -20.78
CA GLU A 426 -8.56 -20.55 -19.93
C GLU A 426 -8.71 -19.06 -19.56
N ALA A 427 -9.08 -18.21 -20.52
CA ALA A 427 -9.35 -16.79 -20.26
C ALA A 427 -10.54 -16.60 -19.31
N LYS A 428 -11.59 -17.41 -19.48
CA LYS A 428 -12.74 -17.42 -18.58
C LYS A 428 -12.32 -17.87 -17.18
N GLU A 429 -11.59 -18.97 -17.02
CA GLU A 429 -11.11 -19.45 -15.72
C GLU A 429 -10.25 -18.40 -15.00
N LEU A 430 -9.42 -17.67 -15.74
CA LEU A 430 -8.60 -16.59 -15.21
C LEU A 430 -9.42 -15.42 -14.63
N LEU A 431 -10.55 -15.08 -15.26
CA LEU A 431 -11.39 -13.93 -14.91
C LEU A 431 -12.60 -14.30 -14.03
N GLU A 432 -13.03 -15.56 -14.04
CA GLU A 432 -14.20 -16.04 -13.31
C GLU A 432 -13.96 -15.99 -11.79
N GLY A 433 -14.89 -15.38 -11.06
CA GLY A 433 -14.78 -15.19 -9.61
C GLY A 433 -13.90 -14.00 -9.18
N LYS A 434 -13.31 -13.23 -10.10
CA LYS A 434 -12.57 -12.00 -9.76
C LYS A 434 -13.53 -10.79 -9.65
N PRO A 435 -13.27 -9.83 -8.74
CA PRO A 435 -14.11 -8.66 -8.52
C PRO A 435 -13.89 -7.62 -9.62
N LEU A 436 -14.38 -7.90 -10.84
CA LEU A 436 -14.40 -6.92 -11.92
C LEU A 436 -15.48 -5.85 -11.65
N SER A 437 -15.30 -4.67 -12.25
CA SER A 437 -16.20 -3.50 -12.08
C SER A 437 -17.67 -3.81 -12.34
N SER A 438 -17.97 -4.78 -13.22
CA SER A 438 -19.29 -5.37 -13.37
C SER A 438 -19.23 -6.79 -13.96
N PRO A 439 -20.22 -7.67 -13.69
CA PRO A 439 -20.31 -8.97 -14.38
C PRO A 439 -20.45 -8.83 -15.90
N ALA A 440 -21.04 -7.71 -16.38
CA ALA A 440 -21.11 -7.39 -17.80
C ALA A 440 -19.71 -7.10 -18.39
N THR A 441 -18.77 -6.57 -17.59
CA THR A 441 -17.37 -6.39 -18.00
C THR A 441 -16.70 -7.74 -18.20
N THR A 442 -16.91 -8.69 -17.27
CA THR A 442 -16.37 -10.06 -17.41
C THR A 442 -16.91 -10.74 -18.66
N GLU A 443 -18.23 -10.73 -18.86
CA GLU A 443 -18.85 -11.30 -20.06
C GLU A 443 -18.34 -10.65 -21.33
N ARG A 444 -18.19 -9.32 -21.35
CA ARG A 444 -17.63 -8.58 -22.49
C ARG A 444 -16.17 -8.94 -22.76
N LEU A 445 -15.33 -9.07 -21.74
CA LEU A 445 -13.93 -9.43 -21.91
C LEU A 445 -13.84 -10.87 -22.42
N VAL A 446 -14.59 -11.80 -21.80
CA VAL A 446 -14.69 -13.18 -22.28
C VAL A 446 -15.19 -13.19 -23.72
N GLU A 447 -16.25 -12.48 -24.08
CA GLU A 447 -16.72 -12.40 -25.48
C GLU A 447 -15.65 -11.81 -26.42
N ALA A 448 -14.98 -10.72 -26.02
CA ALA A 448 -13.95 -10.07 -26.81
C ALA A 448 -12.74 -10.99 -27.07
N PHE A 449 -12.35 -11.80 -26.08
CA PHE A 449 -11.20 -12.71 -26.14
C PHE A 449 -11.54 -14.10 -26.66
N CYS A 450 -12.79 -14.57 -26.50
CA CYS A 450 -13.19 -15.94 -26.82
C CYS A 450 -14.02 -16.03 -28.11
N GLY A 451 -14.65 -14.94 -28.54
CA GLY A 451 -15.48 -14.91 -29.75
C GLY A 451 -14.69 -14.91 -31.06
N GLY A 452 -13.39 -14.62 -31.02
CA GLY A 452 -12.50 -14.56 -32.18
C GLY A 452 -11.63 -15.81 -32.35
N ARG A 453 -11.14 -16.04 -33.57
CA ARG A 453 -10.05 -17.01 -33.85
C ARG A 453 -8.67 -16.42 -33.51
N THR A 454 -8.59 -15.49 -32.57
CA THR A 454 -7.39 -14.69 -32.31
C THR A 454 -6.90 -14.82 -30.86
N ALA A 455 -5.58 -14.75 -30.67
CA ALA A 455 -4.89 -14.67 -29.39
C ALA A 455 -4.07 -13.38 -29.34
N PHE A 456 -3.83 -12.87 -28.15
CA PHE A 456 -3.04 -11.66 -27.97
C PHE A 456 -1.60 -12.04 -27.59
N GLU A 457 -0.64 -11.57 -28.36
CA GLU A 457 0.78 -11.66 -28.06
C GLU A 457 1.31 -10.29 -27.65
N GLY A 458 2.35 -10.25 -26.82
CA GLY A 458 2.95 -8.97 -26.42
C GLY A 458 2.17 -8.20 -25.35
N ILE A 459 1.16 -8.79 -24.69
CA ILE A 459 0.46 -8.14 -23.58
C ILE A 459 1.45 -7.88 -22.45
N ARG A 460 1.50 -6.63 -21.99
CA ARG A 460 2.34 -6.15 -20.88
C ARG A 460 1.44 -5.69 -19.74
N PRO A 461 1.96 -5.44 -18.53
CA PRO A 461 1.19 -4.86 -17.44
C PRO A 461 0.33 -3.65 -17.82
N VAL A 462 0.86 -2.72 -18.62
CA VAL A 462 0.11 -1.52 -19.09
C VAL A 462 -1.08 -1.89 -19.99
N HIS A 463 -0.89 -2.88 -20.86
CA HIS A 463 -1.96 -3.42 -21.71
C HIS A 463 -3.03 -4.10 -20.85
N LEU A 464 -2.60 -4.84 -19.82
CA LEU A 464 -3.50 -5.50 -18.89
C LEU A 464 -4.36 -4.52 -18.09
N ALA A 465 -3.77 -3.41 -17.62
CA ALA A 465 -4.52 -2.36 -16.92
C ALA A 465 -5.61 -1.74 -17.82
N VAL A 466 -5.33 -1.57 -19.12
CA VAL A 466 -6.31 -1.12 -20.11
C VAL A 466 -7.40 -2.17 -20.35
N ILE A 467 -7.01 -3.43 -20.53
CA ILE A 467 -7.94 -4.56 -20.73
C ILE A 467 -8.91 -4.70 -19.54
N LEU A 468 -8.40 -4.56 -18.32
CA LEU A 468 -9.17 -4.67 -17.07
C LEU A 468 -9.90 -3.37 -16.68
N ASP A 469 -9.79 -2.33 -17.50
CA ASP A 469 -10.42 -1.03 -17.29
C ASP A 469 -10.05 -0.36 -15.95
N GLN A 470 -8.75 -0.39 -15.60
CA GLN A 470 -8.21 0.14 -14.34
C GLN A 470 -7.26 1.32 -14.57
N MET A 471 -7.81 2.54 -14.70
CA MET A 471 -7.02 3.76 -14.97
C MET A 471 -5.94 4.02 -13.91
N TRP A 472 -6.30 3.88 -12.63
CA TRP A 472 -5.38 4.11 -11.52
C TRP A 472 -4.16 3.17 -11.59
N ALA A 473 -4.37 1.93 -12.03
CA ALA A 473 -3.30 0.94 -12.18
C ALA A 473 -2.38 1.31 -13.34
N LEU A 474 -2.94 1.76 -14.47
CA LEU A 474 -2.14 2.28 -15.58
C LEU A 474 -1.27 3.45 -15.13
N GLN A 475 -1.84 4.44 -14.43
CA GLN A 475 -1.07 5.58 -13.92
C GLN A 475 0.05 5.15 -12.96
N ALA A 476 -0.21 4.18 -12.08
CA ALA A 476 0.80 3.63 -11.18
C ALA A 476 1.94 2.95 -11.96
N LEU A 477 1.61 2.15 -12.98
CA LEU A 477 2.59 1.48 -13.84
C LEU A 477 3.46 2.47 -14.62
N LEU A 478 2.87 3.54 -15.15
CA LEU A 478 3.61 4.60 -15.85
C LEU A 478 4.54 5.37 -14.91
N LYS A 479 4.08 5.69 -13.69
CA LYS A 479 4.93 6.30 -12.66
C LYS A 479 6.08 5.39 -12.24
N ALA A 480 5.88 4.08 -12.27
CA ALA A 480 6.91 3.08 -12.04
C ALA A 480 7.86 2.85 -13.25
N GLY A 481 7.66 3.60 -14.36
CA GLY A 481 8.53 3.56 -15.53
C GLY A 481 8.15 2.53 -16.59
N ALA A 482 6.93 1.98 -16.54
CA ALA A 482 6.43 1.14 -17.63
C ALA A 482 6.36 1.96 -18.93
N LYS A 483 6.82 1.39 -20.05
CA LYS A 483 6.77 2.08 -21.34
C LYS A 483 5.41 1.88 -21.97
N LEU A 484 4.84 2.98 -22.44
CA LEU A 484 3.67 3.00 -23.33
C LEU A 484 4.02 2.45 -24.72
N GLU A 485 5.29 2.52 -25.10
CA GLU A 485 5.78 2.03 -26.39
C GLU A 485 5.77 0.50 -26.43
N GLY A 486 4.80 -0.05 -27.13
CA GLY A 486 4.65 -1.47 -27.38
C GLY A 486 3.33 -1.72 -28.09
N PHE A 487 3.34 -2.66 -29.02
CA PHE A 487 2.12 -3.13 -29.66
C PHE A 487 1.72 -4.45 -29.03
N VAL A 488 0.42 -4.62 -28.84
CA VAL A 488 -0.17 -5.93 -28.61
C VAL A 488 -0.51 -6.50 -29.97
N THR A 489 0.01 -7.66 -30.31
CA THR A 489 -0.25 -8.28 -31.60
C THR A 489 -1.43 -9.24 -31.45
N GLU A 490 -2.54 -8.97 -32.14
CA GLU A 490 -3.66 -9.91 -32.26
C GLU A 490 -3.36 -10.94 -33.36
N VAL A 491 -3.05 -12.18 -32.97
CA VAL A 491 -2.60 -13.29 -33.83
C VAL A 491 -3.70 -14.30 -34.05
N LEU A 492 -3.88 -14.83 -35.27
CA LEU A 492 -4.84 -15.91 -35.53
C LEU A 492 -4.35 -17.26 -34.96
N LEU A 493 -5.21 -17.99 -34.25
CA LEU A 493 -4.94 -19.26 -33.56
C LEU A 493 -4.67 -20.46 -34.49
N ASP A 494 -5.02 -20.38 -35.78
CA ASP A 494 -4.79 -21.45 -36.77
C ASP A 494 -4.05 -20.90 -38.02
N PRO A 495 -2.73 -20.63 -37.92
CA PRO A 495 -1.97 -19.92 -38.95
C PRO A 495 -1.50 -20.80 -40.11
N MET A 496 -2.12 -21.98 -40.33
CA MET A 496 -1.58 -23.10 -41.13
C MET A 496 -1.08 -22.78 -42.54
N GLU A 497 -1.39 -21.62 -43.13
CA GLU A 497 -0.98 -21.30 -44.50
C GLU A 497 -0.18 -19.99 -44.69
N ASN A 498 -0.11 -19.04 -43.73
CA ASN A 498 0.68 -17.81 -43.96
C ASN A 498 1.08 -16.99 -42.71
N PRO A 499 2.26 -17.23 -42.09
CA PRO A 499 2.70 -16.55 -40.85
C PRO A 499 2.94 -15.03 -41.00
N LYS A 500 2.94 -14.48 -42.22
CA LYS A 500 3.16 -13.04 -42.48
C LYS A 500 1.89 -12.19 -42.37
N LEU A 501 0.71 -12.81 -42.33
CA LEU A 501 -0.58 -12.12 -42.18
C LEU A 501 -1.09 -12.15 -40.73
N CYS A 502 -0.30 -12.70 -39.82
CA CYS A 502 -0.78 -13.23 -38.55
C CYS A 502 -0.78 -12.23 -37.40
N GLY A 503 -0.93 -10.92 -37.61
CA GLY A 503 -0.85 -9.99 -36.49
C GLY A 503 -1.41 -8.60 -36.76
N LEU A 504 -2.44 -8.18 -36.02
CA LEU A 504 -2.79 -6.76 -35.90
C LEU A 504 -2.02 -6.17 -34.71
N GLU A 505 -1.09 -5.26 -34.97
CA GLU A 505 -0.41 -4.47 -33.94
C GLU A 505 -1.38 -3.41 -33.39
N MET A 506 -1.87 -3.63 -32.18
CA MET A 506 -2.73 -2.70 -31.45
C MET A 506 -1.91 -1.86 -30.49
N ASP A 507 -2.04 -0.53 -30.61
CA ASP A 507 -1.67 0.38 -29.55
C ASP A 507 -2.76 0.44 -28.46
N LEU A 508 -2.58 1.32 -27.47
CA LEU A 508 -3.56 1.51 -26.41
C LEU A 508 -4.92 1.99 -26.90
N ALA A 509 -4.98 2.81 -27.95
CA ALA A 509 -6.25 3.31 -28.47
C ALA A 509 -7.05 2.18 -29.12
N LEU A 510 -6.42 1.36 -29.98
CA LEU A 510 -7.05 0.18 -30.56
C LEU A 510 -7.45 -0.84 -29.49
N LEU A 511 -6.61 -1.02 -28.46
CA LEU A 511 -6.92 -1.92 -27.35
C LEU A 511 -8.13 -1.43 -26.54
N CYS A 512 -8.24 -0.13 -26.25
CA CYS A 512 -9.41 0.46 -25.60
C CYS A 512 -10.68 0.25 -26.43
N VAL A 513 -10.59 0.44 -27.75
CA VAL A 513 -11.71 0.20 -28.68
C VAL A 513 -12.11 -1.27 -28.67
N ARG A 514 -11.13 -2.18 -28.73
CA ARG A 514 -11.35 -3.62 -28.74
C ARG A 514 -12.02 -4.11 -27.45
N CYS A 515 -11.60 -3.60 -26.29
CA CYS A 515 -12.17 -3.92 -25.00
C CYS A 515 -13.44 -3.11 -24.66
N ALA A 516 -13.82 -2.15 -25.52
CA ALA A 516 -14.91 -1.19 -25.33
C ALA A 516 -14.81 -0.40 -24.00
N SER A 517 -13.60 -0.03 -23.57
CA SER A 517 -13.42 0.84 -22.41
C SER A 517 -13.52 2.32 -22.81
N LEU A 518 -14.69 2.90 -22.61
CA LEU A 518 -14.96 4.32 -22.91
C LEU A 518 -14.30 5.28 -21.91
N GLU A 519 -14.28 4.91 -20.63
CA GLU A 519 -13.73 5.75 -19.57
C GLU A 519 -12.21 5.83 -19.70
N MET A 520 -11.54 4.69 -19.88
CA MET A 520 -10.10 4.63 -20.16
C MET A 520 -9.71 5.48 -21.37
N LEU A 521 -10.47 5.42 -22.47
CA LEU A 521 -10.16 6.18 -23.68
C LEU A 521 -10.28 7.70 -23.47
N ARG A 522 -11.24 8.16 -22.63
CA ARG A 522 -11.38 9.58 -22.25
C ARG A 522 -10.22 10.04 -21.39
N ASP A 523 -9.94 9.28 -20.34
CA ASP A 523 -8.88 9.60 -19.39
C ASP A 523 -7.50 9.59 -20.05
N LEU A 524 -7.22 8.65 -20.97
CA LEU A 524 -6.00 8.64 -21.77
C LEU A 524 -5.82 9.94 -22.58
N ARG A 525 -6.92 10.51 -23.10
CA ARG A 525 -6.87 11.81 -23.79
C ARG A 525 -6.58 12.93 -22.79
N ASP A 526 -7.29 12.96 -21.67
CA ASP A 526 -7.20 14.04 -20.70
C ASP A 526 -5.80 14.11 -20.07
N GLU A 527 -5.14 12.96 -19.90
CA GLU A 527 -3.74 12.84 -19.45
C GLU A 527 -2.71 13.05 -20.58
N GLY A 528 -3.15 13.25 -21.83
CA GLY A 528 -2.26 13.44 -22.99
C GLY A 528 -1.46 12.19 -23.38
N LEU A 529 -1.90 11.01 -22.95
CA LEU A 529 -1.27 9.71 -23.22
C LEU A 529 -1.83 9.04 -24.48
N LEU A 530 -2.95 9.53 -24.99
CA LEU A 530 -3.61 8.96 -26.16
C LEU A 530 -2.80 9.25 -27.44
N PRO A 531 -2.40 8.23 -28.22
CA PRO A 531 -1.82 8.42 -29.55
C PRO A 531 -2.82 9.13 -30.50
N ASP A 532 -2.32 9.74 -31.58
CA ASP A 532 -3.17 10.47 -32.54
C ASP A 532 -4.16 9.53 -33.21
N VAL A 533 -5.44 9.55 -32.79
CA VAL A 533 -6.54 8.68 -33.28
C VAL A 533 -6.76 8.67 -34.79
N ASN A 534 -6.06 9.51 -35.56
CA ASN A 534 -6.12 9.59 -37.03
C ASN A 534 -5.07 8.73 -37.75
N TYR A 535 -4.29 7.93 -37.02
CA TYR A 535 -3.35 7.02 -37.66
C TYR A 535 -4.06 5.86 -38.35
N ALA A 536 -3.37 5.25 -39.30
CA ALA A 536 -3.85 4.10 -40.04
C ALA A 536 -2.99 2.89 -39.64
N ALA A 537 -3.60 1.87 -39.03
CA ALA A 537 -2.90 0.63 -38.74
C ALA A 537 -2.50 -0.07 -40.05
N ALA A 538 -1.39 -0.80 -40.00
CA ALA A 538 -0.97 -1.65 -41.09
C ALA A 538 -2.00 -2.77 -41.36
N LEU A 539 -1.84 -3.49 -42.48
CA LEU A 539 -2.74 -4.56 -42.92
C LEU A 539 -3.12 -5.51 -41.76
N THR A 540 -4.41 -5.54 -41.40
CA THR A 540 -4.94 -6.37 -40.31
C THR A 540 -5.69 -7.57 -40.87
N PRO A 541 -5.42 -8.81 -40.42
CA PRO A 541 -6.21 -9.98 -40.83
C PRO A 541 -7.69 -9.81 -40.45
N ASP A 542 -8.57 -10.53 -41.14
CA ASP A 542 -10.03 -10.42 -41.02
C ASP A 542 -10.53 -10.53 -39.56
N ILE A 543 -10.80 -9.38 -38.95
CA ILE A 543 -11.45 -9.22 -37.64
C ILE A 543 -12.98 -9.14 -37.77
N THR A 544 -13.52 -9.24 -38.98
CA THR A 544 -14.93 -9.06 -39.23
C THR A 544 -15.71 -10.21 -38.57
N PRO A 545 -16.78 -9.93 -37.80
CA PRO A 545 -17.71 -10.99 -37.42
C PRO A 545 -18.30 -11.61 -38.72
N PRO A 546 -18.96 -12.78 -38.67
CA PRO A 546 -19.39 -13.56 -39.85
C PRO A 546 -20.54 -12.92 -40.68
N PHE A 547 -20.55 -11.59 -40.81
CA PHE A 547 -21.55 -10.78 -41.51
C PHE A 547 -21.39 -10.76 -43.02
N PHE A 548 -20.26 -11.20 -43.58
CA PHE A 548 -20.28 -11.63 -44.97
C PHE A 548 -21.15 -12.88 -45.06
N PRO A 549 -22.17 -12.93 -45.93
CA PRO A 549 -23.01 -14.11 -46.06
C PRO A 549 -22.18 -15.26 -46.61
N TRP A 550 -21.61 -16.07 -45.73
CA TRP A 550 -21.10 -17.38 -46.07
C TRP A 550 -22.31 -18.23 -46.47
N LYS A 551 -22.54 -18.44 -47.77
CA LYS A 551 -23.37 -19.57 -48.20
C LYS A 551 -22.52 -20.83 -47.97
N VAL A 552 -22.68 -21.44 -46.80
CA VAL A 552 -21.93 -22.60 -46.25
C VAL A 552 -22.09 -23.90 -47.07
N GLU A 553 -22.61 -23.88 -48.30
CA GLU A 553 -23.06 -25.12 -48.92
C GLU A 553 -21.98 -25.96 -49.62
N GLU A 554 -20.80 -25.44 -49.99
CA GLU A 554 -19.73 -26.26 -50.62
C GLU A 554 -18.32 -25.88 -50.11
N ARG A 555 -17.82 -26.64 -49.12
CA ARG A 555 -16.43 -26.62 -48.62
C ARG A 555 -15.43 -27.01 -49.71
N THR A 556 -15.05 -26.06 -50.57
CA THR A 556 -13.87 -26.18 -51.43
C THR A 556 -12.72 -25.36 -50.85
N LEU A 557 -11.52 -25.91 -50.97
CA LEU A 557 -10.36 -25.77 -50.07
C LEU A 557 -9.52 -24.48 -50.21
N THR A 558 -10.13 -23.36 -50.60
CA THR A 558 -9.42 -22.07 -50.70
C THR A 558 -10.36 -20.96 -50.23
N ASP A 559 -10.56 -20.87 -48.91
CA ASP A 559 -11.26 -19.74 -48.31
C ASP A 559 -10.37 -18.49 -48.47
N PRO A 560 -10.79 -17.45 -49.21
CA PRO A 560 -10.02 -16.23 -49.29
C PRO A 560 -9.93 -15.62 -47.89
N LEU A 561 -8.71 -15.40 -47.41
CA LEU A 561 -8.45 -14.62 -46.21
C LEU A 561 -8.65 -13.15 -46.55
N TRP A 562 -9.49 -12.44 -45.81
CA TRP A 562 -9.65 -11.00 -45.99
C TRP A 562 -8.73 -10.24 -45.03
N ALA A 563 -8.44 -9.00 -45.36
CA ALA A 563 -7.73 -8.09 -44.48
C ALA A 563 -8.19 -6.65 -44.70
N TRP A 564 -7.93 -5.81 -43.71
CA TRP A 564 -8.18 -4.37 -43.79
C TRP A 564 -6.86 -3.63 -43.87
N GLU A 565 -6.68 -2.77 -44.87
CA GLU A 565 -5.53 -1.88 -44.99
C GLU A 565 -5.93 -0.46 -44.59
N GLY A 566 -5.13 0.16 -43.72
CA GLY A 566 -5.38 1.52 -43.24
C GLY A 566 -6.49 1.61 -42.18
N LEU A 567 -6.70 0.53 -41.41
CA LEU A 567 -7.73 0.48 -40.39
C LEU A 567 -7.42 1.49 -39.27
N ALA A 568 -8.35 2.40 -39.01
CA ALA A 568 -8.23 3.40 -37.94
C ALA A 568 -9.01 2.93 -36.71
N PRO A 569 -8.74 3.45 -35.50
CA PRO A 569 -9.54 3.15 -34.31
C PRO A 569 -11.05 3.32 -34.52
N LEU A 570 -11.45 4.34 -35.29
CA LEU A 570 -12.86 4.58 -35.64
C LEU A 570 -13.44 3.45 -36.49
N HIS A 571 -12.71 2.99 -37.50
CA HIS A 571 -13.13 1.87 -38.34
C HIS A 571 -13.29 0.58 -37.52
N LEU A 572 -12.34 0.30 -36.61
CA LEU A 572 -12.43 -0.85 -35.71
C LEU A 572 -13.68 -0.79 -34.82
N ALA A 573 -13.97 0.37 -34.23
CA ALA A 573 -15.17 0.55 -33.39
C ALA A 573 -16.46 0.26 -34.17
N LEU A 574 -16.52 0.67 -35.44
CA LEU A 574 -17.66 0.39 -36.32
C LEU A 574 -17.77 -1.08 -36.68
N LEU A 575 -16.67 -1.75 -37.03
CA LEU A 575 -16.66 -3.18 -37.32
C LEU A 575 -17.10 -4.03 -36.13
N LEU A 576 -16.81 -3.58 -34.90
CA LEU A 576 -17.24 -4.22 -33.66
C LEU A 576 -18.67 -3.84 -33.23
N GLY A 577 -19.37 -2.97 -33.98
CA GLY A 577 -20.72 -2.51 -33.63
C GLY A 577 -20.79 -1.60 -32.39
N ARG A 578 -19.67 -0.98 -32.00
CA ARG A 578 -19.56 -0.15 -30.79
C ARG A 578 -19.83 1.32 -31.12
N SER A 579 -21.12 1.65 -31.29
CA SER A 579 -21.59 2.99 -31.65
C SER A 579 -21.16 4.10 -30.67
N ASP A 580 -21.11 3.77 -29.38
CA ASP A 580 -20.68 4.61 -28.28
C ASP A 580 -19.18 4.97 -28.36
N VAL A 581 -18.33 3.97 -28.64
CA VAL A 581 -16.88 4.14 -28.81
C VAL A 581 -16.59 4.93 -30.08
N ALA A 582 -17.28 4.61 -31.18
CA ALA A 582 -17.15 5.33 -32.43
C ALA A 582 -17.48 6.83 -32.26
N LEU A 583 -18.58 7.14 -31.58
CA LEU A 583 -18.98 8.52 -31.30
C LEU A 583 -17.96 9.26 -30.42
N LEU A 584 -17.41 8.57 -29.42
CA LEU A 584 -16.35 9.13 -28.58
C LEU A 584 -15.13 9.48 -29.43
N LEU A 585 -14.63 8.54 -30.24
CA LEU A 585 -13.46 8.75 -31.11
C LEU A 585 -13.63 9.95 -32.05
N VAL A 586 -14.82 10.16 -32.61
CA VAL A 586 -15.13 11.36 -33.42
C VAL A 586 -14.97 12.63 -32.61
N ARG A 587 -15.46 12.65 -31.36
CA ARG A 587 -15.28 13.79 -30.44
C ARG A 587 -13.82 13.97 -29.97
N LEU A 588 -13.00 12.92 -30.07
CA LEU A 588 -11.54 13.02 -29.88
C LEU A 588 -10.83 13.52 -31.16
N GLY A 589 -11.57 13.75 -32.25
CA GLY A 589 -11.05 14.30 -33.50
C GLY A 589 -10.63 13.24 -34.51
N ALA A 590 -11.25 12.05 -34.49
CA ALA A 590 -11.07 11.04 -35.54
C ALA A 590 -11.58 11.53 -36.90
N ASN A 591 -10.84 11.23 -37.96
CA ASN A 591 -11.13 11.68 -39.31
C ASN A 591 -12.25 10.86 -39.95
N LEU A 592 -13.45 11.45 -40.03
CA LEU A 592 -14.64 10.87 -40.64
C LEU A 592 -14.52 10.63 -42.17
N LEU A 593 -13.47 11.13 -42.82
CA LEU A 593 -13.18 10.90 -44.25
C LEU A 593 -11.98 9.98 -44.47
N GLN A 594 -11.34 9.47 -43.42
CA GLN A 594 -10.23 8.53 -43.57
C GLN A 594 -10.76 7.26 -44.26
N PRO A 595 -10.21 6.89 -45.43
CA PRO A 595 -10.61 5.65 -46.07
C PRO A 595 -9.95 4.44 -45.40
N VAL A 596 -10.63 3.30 -45.43
CA VAL A 596 -10.07 1.96 -45.21
C VAL A 596 -10.30 1.12 -46.47
N ASP A 597 -9.35 0.26 -46.78
CA ASP A 597 -9.47 -0.70 -47.89
C ASP A 597 -9.74 -2.10 -47.31
N HIS A 598 -10.71 -2.82 -47.87
CA HIS A 598 -10.99 -4.23 -47.59
C HIS A 598 -10.41 -5.07 -48.71
N VAL A 599 -9.38 -5.85 -48.41
CA VAL A 599 -8.53 -6.55 -49.37
C VAL A 599 -8.69 -8.06 -49.23
N ALA A 600 -9.00 -8.75 -50.33
CA ALA A 600 -8.92 -10.20 -50.43
C ALA A 600 -7.45 -10.62 -50.60
N ILE A 601 -7.03 -11.65 -49.86
CA ILE A 601 -5.67 -12.18 -49.90
C ILE A 601 -5.72 -13.63 -50.40
N GLU A 602 -5.29 -13.84 -51.64
CA GLU A 602 -4.99 -15.18 -52.16
C GLU A 602 -3.51 -15.52 -51.93
N ALA A 603 -3.22 -16.79 -51.62
CA ALA A 603 -1.87 -17.33 -51.57
C ALA A 603 -1.58 -18.24 -52.79
N PRO A 604 -0.33 -18.37 -53.29
CA PRO A 604 0.83 -17.49 -53.20
C PRO A 604 1.05 -16.75 -54.54
N TRP A 605 1.95 -15.75 -54.53
CA TRP A 605 2.37 -14.89 -55.66
C TRP A 605 1.62 -13.56 -55.81
N HIS A 606 2.09 -12.62 -54.97
CA HIS A 606 1.89 -11.17 -55.02
C HIS A 606 0.52 -10.67 -54.57
N TYR A 607 0.50 -9.48 -53.96
CA TYR A 607 -0.68 -8.64 -53.79
C TYR A 607 -1.27 -8.32 -55.17
N SER A 608 -1.86 -9.30 -55.83
CA SER A 608 -2.90 -9.02 -56.79
C SER A 608 -4.07 -8.66 -55.90
N VAL A 609 -4.39 -7.37 -55.84
CA VAL A 609 -5.74 -6.96 -55.49
C VAL A 609 -6.60 -7.66 -56.51
N THR A 610 -7.12 -8.83 -56.14
CA THR A 610 -8.11 -9.47 -56.95
C THR A 610 -9.26 -8.48 -57.04
N ASP A 611 -9.96 -8.50 -58.16
CA ASP A 611 -10.96 -7.48 -58.46
C ASP A 611 -12.10 -7.39 -57.40
N ASN A 612 -12.13 -8.30 -56.42
CA ASN A 612 -13.12 -8.47 -55.35
C ASN A 612 -12.97 -7.56 -54.10
N CYS A 613 -12.22 -6.45 -54.14
CA CYS A 613 -11.89 -5.63 -52.96
C CYS A 613 -12.70 -4.32 -52.88
N PHE A 614 -13.10 -3.89 -51.68
CA PHE A 614 -13.62 -2.54 -51.47
C PHE A 614 -12.46 -1.58 -51.21
N ARG A 615 -12.36 -0.49 -51.97
CA ARG A 615 -11.30 0.52 -51.76
C ARG A 615 -11.87 1.90 -51.50
N GLY A 616 -11.43 2.52 -50.43
CA GLY A 616 -11.85 3.86 -50.05
C GLY A 616 -13.11 3.89 -49.19
N LEU A 617 -13.36 2.85 -48.39
CA LEU A 617 -14.52 2.85 -47.50
C LEU A 617 -14.30 3.87 -46.38
N THR A 618 -15.15 4.88 -46.31
CA THR A 618 -15.17 5.79 -45.16
C THR A 618 -15.99 5.18 -44.00
N PRO A 619 -15.92 5.73 -42.78
CA PRO A 619 -16.77 5.32 -41.66
C PRO A 619 -18.26 5.21 -42.01
N LEU A 620 -18.80 6.14 -42.82
CA LEU A 620 -20.20 6.12 -43.22
C LEU A 620 -20.52 4.99 -44.22
N HIS A 621 -19.55 4.59 -45.06
CA HIS A 621 -19.69 3.39 -45.88
C HIS A 621 -19.75 2.13 -45.02
N LEU A 622 -18.93 2.03 -43.97
CA LEU A 622 -18.98 0.90 -43.04
C LEU A 622 -20.31 0.83 -42.29
N CYS A 623 -20.86 1.95 -41.82
CA CYS A 623 -22.20 1.95 -41.21
C CYS A 623 -23.28 1.47 -42.20
N SER A 624 -23.12 1.80 -43.47
CA SER A 624 -24.02 1.38 -44.55
C SER A 624 -23.92 -0.11 -44.85
N LEU A 625 -22.70 -0.68 -44.84
CA LEU A 625 -22.46 -2.11 -44.98
C LEU A 625 -23.01 -2.92 -43.80
N LEU A 626 -22.88 -2.39 -42.58
CA LEU A 626 -23.20 -3.09 -41.33
C LEU A 626 -24.63 -2.79 -40.80
N ASP A 627 -25.44 -2.04 -41.56
CA ASP A 627 -26.77 -1.53 -41.20
C ASP A 627 -26.86 -0.83 -39.82
N GLN A 628 -25.88 0.02 -39.51
CA GLN A 628 -25.79 0.71 -38.22
C GLN A 628 -26.46 2.10 -38.26
N LYS A 629 -27.80 2.15 -38.35
CA LYS A 629 -28.58 3.41 -38.40
C LYS A 629 -28.16 4.40 -37.31
N ALA A 630 -28.17 3.96 -36.05
CA ALA A 630 -27.91 4.83 -34.91
C ALA A 630 -26.51 5.46 -34.97
N THR A 631 -25.51 4.66 -35.34
CA THR A 631 -24.14 5.15 -35.51
C THR A 631 -24.04 6.11 -36.69
N ALA A 632 -24.62 5.78 -37.85
CA ALA A 632 -24.62 6.64 -39.03
C ALA A 632 -25.24 8.02 -38.73
N SER A 633 -26.41 8.05 -38.09
CA SER A 633 -27.07 9.29 -37.65
C SER A 633 -26.21 10.09 -36.67
N ALA A 634 -25.53 9.43 -35.74
CA ALA A 634 -24.65 10.08 -34.78
C ALA A 634 -23.39 10.67 -35.43
N LEU A 635 -22.73 9.92 -36.33
CA LEU A 635 -21.56 10.40 -37.09
C LEU A 635 -21.92 11.64 -37.93
N LEU A 636 -23.09 11.62 -38.56
CA LEU A 636 -23.61 12.76 -39.31
C LEU A 636 -23.94 13.94 -38.40
N GLY A 637 -24.50 13.70 -37.21
CA GLY A 637 -24.77 14.75 -36.22
C GLY A 637 -23.53 15.47 -35.68
N GLU A 638 -22.38 14.78 -35.64
CA GLU A 638 -21.09 15.37 -35.25
C GLU A 638 -20.35 16.04 -36.44
N ALA A 639 -20.81 15.85 -37.69
CA ALA A 639 -20.27 16.55 -38.85
C ALA A 639 -20.58 18.07 -38.75
N SER A 640 -19.67 18.92 -39.24
CA SER A 640 -19.90 20.36 -39.13
C SER A 640 -21.07 20.79 -40.02
N GLY A 641 -22.01 21.54 -39.45
CA GLY A 641 -23.10 22.14 -40.22
C GLY A 641 -22.57 23.06 -41.32
N ASP A 642 -23.30 23.15 -42.44
CA ASP A 642 -22.91 23.81 -43.70
C ASP A 642 -22.64 25.35 -43.62
N VAL A 643 -22.57 25.96 -42.43
CA VAL A 643 -22.87 27.39 -42.27
C VAL A 643 -21.65 28.32 -42.11
N LEU A 644 -20.41 27.85 -41.89
CA LEU A 644 -19.26 28.78 -41.73
C LEU A 644 -17.97 28.38 -42.48
N PHE A 645 -17.29 29.38 -43.03
CA PHE A 645 -15.94 29.31 -43.61
C PHE A 645 -14.89 29.06 -42.51
N VAL A 646 -13.91 28.20 -42.78
CA VAL A 646 -12.84 27.83 -41.83
C VAL A 646 -11.46 28.13 -42.44
N PHE A 647 -10.54 28.58 -41.60
CA PHE A 647 -9.18 28.97 -41.99
C PHE A 647 -8.23 27.76 -42.12
N PRO A 648 -7.15 27.85 -42.90
CA PRO A 648 -6.21 26.74 -43.09
C PRO A 648 -5.44 26.41 -41.81
N GLY A 649 -5.49 25.15 -41.35
CA GLY A 649 -4.72 24.64 -40.20
C GLY A 649 -5.58 24.11 -39.03
N GLU A 650 -6.88 24.37 -39.03
CA GLU A 650 -7.81 23.80 -38.03
C GLU A 650 -8.25 22.39 -38.44
N LYS A 651 -8.15 21.41 -37.52
CA LYS A 651 -8.75 20.07 -37.65
C LYS A 651 -10.29 20.23 -37.65
N ARG A 652 -10.89 20.60 -38.79
CA ARG A 652 -12.35 20.76 -38.92
C ARG A 652 -13.01 19.39 -39.06
N ALA A 653 -14.14 19.19 -38.38
CA ALA A 653 -15.06 18.10 -38.72
C ALA A 653 -15.52 18.29 -40.18
N PRO A 654 -15.53 17.24 -41.00
CA PRO A 654 -15.90 17.36 -42.41
C PRO A 654 -17.32 17.89 -42.58
N GLN A 655 -17.58 18.49 -43.74
CA GLN A 655 -18.92 18.97 -44.06
C GLN A 655 -19.84 17.79 -44.34
N TYR A 656 -21.12 17.98 -44.03
CA TYR A 656 -22.17 17.01 -44.26
C TYR A 656 -22.18 16.48 -45.71
N LYS A 657 -22.00 17.40 -46.66
CA LYS A 657 -21.91 17.11 -48.09
C LYS A 657 -20.68 16.28 -48.47
N GLU A 658 -19.55 16.48 -47.80
CA GLU A 658 -18.31 15.75 -48.07
C GLU A 658 -18.40 14.30 -47.58
N MET A 659 -19.05 14.06 -46.44
CA MET A 659 -19.28 12.71 -45.93
C MET A 659 -20.26 11.91 -46.78
N LEU A 660 -21.39 12.52 -47.14
CA LEU A 660 -22.40 11.87 -47.98
C LEU A 660 -21.90 11.65 -49.40
N GLY A 661 -21.18 12.63 -49.95
CA GLY A 661 -20.56 12.57 -51.26
C GLY A 661 -19.22 11.85 -51.29
N ALA A 662 -18.77 11.25 -50.17
CA ALA A 662 -17.56 10.44 -50.16
C ALA A 662 -17.75 9.21 -51.04
N VAL A 663 -16.67 8.80 -51.70
CA VAL A 663 -16.75 7.86 -52.81
C VAL A 663 -15.77 6.71 -52.62
N CYS A 664 -16.29 5.49 -52.52
CA CYS A 664 -15.54 4.25 -52.61
C CYS A 664 -15.25 3.95 -54.10
N ARG A 665 -13.98 3.95 -54.48
CA ARG A 665 -13.57 3.97 -55.91
C ARG A 665 -13.82 2.65 -56.63
N HIS A 666 -13.83 1.54 -55.90
CA HIS A 666 -13.96 0.19 -56.46
C HIS A 666 -14.87 -0.64 -55.55
N VAL A 667 -16.02 -1.05 -56.09
CA VAL A 667 -16.95 -1.99 -55.44
C VAL A 667 -17.29 -3.08 -56.44
N TRP A 668 -17.04 -4.33 -56.07
CA TRP A 668 -17.45 -5.48 -56.86
C TRP A 668 -18.77 -6.03 -56.33
N ALA A 669 -19.74 -6.20 -57.22
CA ALA A 669 -20.98 -6.89 -56.92
C ALA A 669 -21.22 -7.98 -57.96
N THR A 670 -20.99 -9.23 -57.59
CA THR A 670 -21.57 -10.38 -58.29
C THR A 670 -23.00 -10.54 -57.81
N LEU A 671 -23.94 -9.92 -58.54
CA LEU A 671 -25.36 -10.24 -58.37
C LEU A 671 -25.53 -11.72 -58.70
N ASP A 672 -26.22 -12.45 -57.81
CA ASP A 672 -26.56 -13.89 -57.84
C ASP A 672 -27.15 -14.28 -59.22
N SER A 673 -26.31 -14.41 -60.24
CA SER A 673 -26.70 -14.86 -61.57
C SER A 673 -26.80 -16.37 -61.50
N LYS A 674 -27.92 -16.91 -61.97
CA LYS A 674 -28.17 -18.34 -61.96
C LYS A 674 -27.01 -19.06 -62.67
N LYS A 675 -26.29 -19.93 -61.95
CA LYS A 675 -25.24 -20.85 -62.45
C LYS A 675 -25.57 -21.30 -63.90
N GLY A 676 -24.85 -20.78 -64.90
CA GLY A 676 -24.92 -21.33 -66.27
C GLY A 676 -24.70 -20.40 -67.47
N SER A 677 -24.45 -19.09 -67.34
CA SER A 677 -24.09 -18.24 -68.49
C SER A 677 -22.65 -17.73 -68.39
N ASP A 678 -21.77 -18.27 -69.21
CA ASP A 678 -20.32 -17.97 -69.27
C ASP A 678 -19.97 -16.56 -69.81
N GLU A 679 -20.94 -15.65 -69.97
CA GLU A 679 -20.73 -14.36 -70.66
C GLU A 679 -21.07 -13.09 -69.84
N GLU A 680 -21.43 -13.18 -68.56
CA GLU A 680 -21.72 -11.98 -67.78
C GLU A 680 -20.51 -11.54 -66.95
N GLU A 681 -19.84 -10.49 -67.45
CA GLU A 681 -18.72 -9.83 -66.75
C GLU A 681 -19.18 -9.31 -65.37
N PRO A 682 -18.33 -9.44 -64.35
CA PRO A 682 -18.57 -8.88 -63.03
C PRO A 682 -18.68 -7.35 -63.10
N TRP A 683 -19.69 -6.81 -62.42
CA TRP A 683 -19.98 -5.39 -62.42
C TRP A 683 -18.99 -4.67 -61.49
N LEU A 684 -18.05 -3.92 -62.07
CA LEU A 684 -17.20 -2.99 -61.33
C LEU A 684 -17.97 -1.68 -61.15
N TRP A 685 -18.55 -1.49 -59.97
CA TRP A 685 -19.16 -0.22 -59.60
C TRP A 685 -18.05 0.75 -59.23
N ARG A 686 -17.93 1.81 -60.02
CA ARG A 686 -17.09 2.95 -59.69
C ARG A 686 -17.90 3.97 -58.93
N ASP A 687 -17.20 4.64 -58.06
CA ASP A 687 -17.70 5.79 -57.36
C ASP A 687 -18.97 5.55 -56.51
N VAL A 688 -18.96 4.46 -55.73
CA VAL A 688 -20.07 4.10 -54.84
C VAL A 688 -20.06 5.00 -53.61
N THR A 689 -21.21 5.58 -53.28
CA THR A 689 -21.41 6.43 -52.09
C THR A 689 -21.96 5.60 -50.94
N PRO A 690 -21.97 6.11 -49.69
CA PRO A 690 -22.58 5.40 -48.57
C PRO A 690 -24.05 5.02 -48.84
N LEU A 691 -24.83 5.91 -49.47
CA LEU A 691 -26.23 5.65 -49.81
C LEU A 691 -26.37 4.53 -50.85
N HIS A 692 -25.54 4.53 -51.90
CA HIS A 692 -25.51 3.45 -52.87
C HIS A 692 -25.21 2.10 -52.18
N LEU A 693 -24.23 2.10 -51.27
CA LEU A 693 -23.81 0.90 -50.58
C LEU A 693 -24.89 0.38 -49.62
N ALA A 694 -25.57 1.25 -48.88
CA ALA A 694 -26.68 0.88 -48.00
C ALA A 694 -27.81 0.20 -48.79
N LEU A 695 -28.15 0.73 -49.96
CA LEU A 695 -29.20 0.17 -50.82
C LEU A 695 -28.77 -1.15 -51.47
N LEU A 696 -27.52 -1.27 -51.93
CA LEU A 696 -26.97 -2.52 -52.48
C LEU A 696 -27.03 -3.66 -51.45
N TYR A 697 -26.71 -3.35 -50.19
CA TYR A 697 -26.69 -4.31 -49.08
C TYR A 697 -28.02 -4.45 -48.35
N LYS A 698 -29.08 -3.77 -48.81
CA LYS A 698 -30.42 -3.79 -48.20
C LYS A 698 -30.45 -3.29 -46.75
N SER A 699 -29.51 -2.43 -46.38
CA SER A 699 -29.45 -1.68 -45.13
C SER A 699 -30.43 -0.51 -45.16
N TYR A 700 -31.72 -0.81 -45.37
CA TYR A 700 -32.74 0.20 -45.67
C TYR A 700 -32.90 1.22 -44.55
N VAL A 701 -32.68 0.79 -43.30
CA VAL A 701 -32.80 1.64 -42.13
C VAL A 701 -31.69 2.69 -42.14
N THR A 702 -30.47 2.30 -42.50
CA THR A 702 -29.35 3.22 -42.69
C THR A 702 -29.55 4.10 -43.92
N ALA A 703 -30.05 3.56 -45.03
CA ALA A 703 -30.37 4.33 -46.23
C ALA A 703 -31.41 5.44 -45.97
N GLU A 704 -32.46 5.14 -45.20
CA GLU A 704 -33.46 6.12 -44.75
C GLU A 704 -32.78 7.26 -43.97
N ALA A 705 -31.92 6.94 -43.00
CA ALA A 705 -31.18 7.95 -42.24
C ALA A 705 -30.29 8.81 -43.13
N LEU A 706 -29.61 8.23 -44.12
CA LEU A 706 -28.79 8.97 -45.09
C LEU A 706 -29.64 9.89 -45.98
N ILE A 707 -30.84 9.47 -46.36
CA ILE A 707 -31.79 10.26 -47.16
C ILE A 707 -32.34 11.44 -46.33
N GLU A 708 -32.79 11.19 -45.10
CA GLU A 708 -33.28 12.22 -44.18
C GLU A 708 -32.21 13.29 -43.90
N ALA A 709 -30.97 12.84 -43.81
CA ALA A 709 -29.78 13.65 -43.61
C ALA A 709 -29.41 14.48 -44.87
N SER A 710 -29.80 14.04 -46.06
CA SER A 710 -29.38 14.67 -47.32
C SER A 710 -30.27 15.87 -47.70
N THR A 711 -29.66 16.94 -48.19
CA THR A 711 -30.41 18.01 -48.86
C THR A 711 -30.85 17.56 -50.26
N PRO A 712 -31.86 18.19 -50.89
CA PRO A 712 -32.25 17.90 -52.27
C PRO A 712 -31.07 17.99 -53.24
N ASP A 713 -30.20 18.99 -53.07
CA ASP A 713 -29.00 19.16 -53.90
C ASP A 713 -27.99 18.03 -53.70
N THR A 714 -27.84 17.56 -52.45
CA THR A 714 -26.98 16.42 -52.14
C THR A 714 -27.56 15.13 -52.74
N LEU A 715 -28.86 14.89 -52.60
CA LEU A 715 -29.54 13.74 -53.21
C LEU A 715 -29.44 13.77 -54.73
N ASP A 716 -29.58 14.94 -55.35
CA ASP A 716 -29.39 15.08 -56.79
C ASP A 716 -27.95 14.69 -57.18
N ILE A 717 -26.94 15.11 -56.43
CA ILE A 717 -25.53 14.71 -56.66
C ILE A 717 -25.36 13.19 -56.48
N LEU A 718 -25.89 12.63 -55.39
CA LEU A 718 -25.80 11.19 -55.11
C LEU A 718 -26.50 10.37 -56.21
N CYS A 719 -27.66 10.82 -56.69
CA CYS A 719 -28.48 10.14 -57.68
C CYS A 719 -28.13 10.49 -59.14
N SER A 720 -27.21 11.44 -59.39
CA SER A 720 -26.85 11.90 -60.74
C SER A 720 -25.56 11.31 -61.29
N CYS A 721 -25.13 10.15 -60.75
CA CYS A 721 -24.12 9.33 -61.40
C CYS A 721 -24.50 9.11 -62.86
N LYS A 722 -23.70 9.69 -63.77
CA LYS A 722 -23.98 9.75 -65.21
C LYS A 722 -23.78 8.40 -65.91
N GLU A 723 -23.31 7.39 -65.18
CA GLU A 723 -23.15 6.06 -65.73
C GLU A 723 -24.51 5.41 -65.96
N PRO A 724 -24.73 4.78 -67.14
CA PRO A 724 -26.01 4.15 -67.49
C PRO A 724 -26.45 3.07 -66.48
N GLN A 725 -25.51 2.53 -65.70
CA GLN A 725 -25.76 1.54 -64.64
C GLN A 725 -26.57 2.13 -63.46
N CYS A 726 -26.45 3.42 -63.17
CA CYS A 726 -27.23 4.08 -62.10
C CYS A 726 -28.71 4.32 -62.49
N GLN A 727 -29.09 4.14 -63.76
CA GLN A 727 -30.51 4.22 -64.16
C GLN A 727 -31.34 3.08 -63.57
N GLN A 728 -30.76 1.91 -63.35
CA GLN A 728 -31.43 0.80 -62.65
C GLN A 728 -31.67 1.11 -61.16
N PHE A 729 -30.75 1.87 -60.54
CA PHE A 729 -30.88 2.36 -59.18
C PHE A 729 -32.05 3.33 -59.03
N ARG A 730 -32.21 4.26 -59.99
CA ARG A 730 -33.37 5.17 -60.03
C ARG A 730 -34.70 4.44 -60.14
N SER A 731 -34.76 3.32 -60.85
CA SER A 731 -35.96 2.49 -60.88
C SER A 731 -36.22 1.73 -59.57
N ALA A 732 -35.18 1.38 -58.80
CA ALA A 732 -35.31 0.74 -57.50
C ALA A 732 -35.71 1.72 -56.38
N LEU A 733 -35.24 2.98 -56.44
CA LEU A 733 -35.58 4.07 -55.51
C LEU A 733 -37.00 4.65 -55.71
N HIS A 734 -37.64 4.36 -56.85
CA HIS A 734 -39.03 4.76 -57.12
C HIS A 734 -40.09 3.78 -56.55
N LEU A 735 -39.63 2.71 -55.89
CA LEU A 735 -40.40 1.77 -55.05
C LEU A 735 -40.14 2.10 -53.59
#